data_AF-A0A2Z7B626-F1
#
_entry.id   AF-A0A2Z7B626-F1
#
_cell.length_a   1.000
_cell.length_b   1.000
_cell.length_c   1.000
_cell.angle_alpha   90.00
_cell.angle_beta   90.00
_cell.angle_gamma   90.00
#
_symmetry.space_group_name_H-M   'P 1'
#
loop_
_entity.id
_entity.type
_entity.pdbx_description
1 polymer ?
#
loop_
_entity_poly.entity_id
_entity_poly.type
_entity_poly.pdbx_seq_one_letter_code
_entity_poly.pdbx_strand_id
1 'polypeptide(L)'
;MDLQSLCVIFQGALSPNPIERKAAEESLNQFQYAPQHLVRVLQIIIDGNCDIAVRQVASIHFKNFVAKNWAPHDPGEQSKILPGDKEVIRQNILKFVTQVPQLLRSQLGECLKTIIHADYPEQWPNLLNWVKHNLQDQQVYGALFVLRIISRKYEFKSDEERIPVHHIVEETFPHLLYIFKQLVEISNPSVEVADLIKLICKTFWSSIYLEIPKQLCDSNLFNSWMVLFLNILERPVPVEGQPIDPEMRKSWGWWEVKKWTVHILNRLFTRFGDLKLQNPDNKAFAQMFQKNYAGKILECHLNLLNVVRVGGYLPDRVINLILQYLSNSISKSNMYSQLQPRLDIVLFEIIFPLMCFNDNDQILWDEDPTEYVRKGYDIIEDLYSPRTAAMDFVSELVRKRGKENLHKFISFIVQIFTRYDEAAVEYKPYRQKDGALLAIGALCDKLKQTEPYKSELERMLVQHVFPEFSSSVGHLRAKAAWVAGQYAHINFSDPNNFRRALHCVVAGMRDPELPVRVDSVFALRSYVEACKDLDEIRPILPQLLDEFFKLMNEVENEDLVFTLETIVDKFGEEMSPYALGLCQNLAAAFWKCMSTAEANDEGDDPGALAAVGCLRAISTILESISRLPHLFVHIEPTLLPIMRRMLTTDGQEVFEEVLEIVSYMTFFSPTISLEMWSLWPLMMEALADWAIDFFPNILVPLDNYISRSTAHFLTCKKPDYQQSLWNMISSVVADNNLEDGDIEPAPKLIQVVFQNCKGQVDHWVEPYLRITIERLRRTEKPYLKCLLVVVVADALYYNPSLALNILQKLNVATEVFNLWFQMLQQTKKSGARSNFKREQDKKVCCLGLTSLIPLPADQLPGEALERVFKSTLDLLVAYKDQVAESAKEEDEEEGDDDDDMENFQTDDDDGDDSDKEMGDDAEDGDEADSLKLQKLAARAKAFRTTESDDEDSDDDFSDDEELQSPIDDIDPFVFFVDTIKVLQASDPLRFQNLTQTLDFHYQALANGVAQHAEQRKTDIEKEKLAKAAEATVVAA
;
A
#
# COMPACT_ATOMS: atom_id res chain seq x y z
N MET A 1 41.76 13.20 -25.16
CA MET A 1 41.62 12.13 -26.16
C MET A 1 41.01 12.74 -27.42
N ASP A 2 41.54 12.44 -28.60
CA ASP A 2 40.98 12.93 -29.87
C ASP A 2 39.74 12.12 -30.29
N LEU A 3 38.99 12.63 -31.27
CA LEU A 3 37.73 12.05 -31.72
C LEU A 3 37.94 10.66 -32.35
N GLN A 4 39.05 10.47 -33.06
CA GLN A 4 39.37 9.23 -33.76
C GLN A 4 39.70 8.09 -32.79
N SER A 5 40.43 8.36 -31.71
CA SER A 5 40.68 7.38 -30.65
C SER A 5 39.39 6.99 -29.93
N LEU A 6 38.49 7.95 -29.70
CA LEU A 6 37.22 7.70 -29.03
C LEU A 6 36.28 6.83 -29.88
N CYS A 7 36.25 7.02 -31.21
CA CYS A 7 35.53 6.12 -32.13
C CYS A 7 36.04 4.68 -32.05
N VAL A 8 37.37 4.48 -31.96
CA VAL A 8 37.96 3.13 -31.84
C VAL A 8 37.57 2.47 -30.52
N ILE A 9 37.50 3.25 -29.43
CA ILE A 9 37.04 2.73 -28.14
C ILE A 9 35.57 2.32 -28.21
N PHE A 10 34.70 3.14 -28.81
CA PHE A 10 33.29 2.76 -29.00
C PHE A 10 33.13 1.54 -29.93
N GLN A 11 34.00 1.36 -30.93
CA GLN A 11 34.05 0.13 -31.72
C GLN A 11 34.48 -1.08 -30.88
N GLY A 12 35.45 -0.90 -29.97
CA GLY A 12 35.87 -1.94 -29.03
C GLY A 12 34.77 -2.36 -28.07
N ALA A 13 33.91 -1.42 -27.64
CA ALA A 13 32.74 -1.70 -26.81
C ALA A 13 31.67 -2.55 -27.53
N LEU A 14 31.71 -2.60 -28.87
CA LEU A 14 30.85 -3.45 -29.71
C LEU A 14 31.49 -4.81 -30.05
N SER A 15 32.70 -5.10 -29.56
CA SER A 15 33.40 -6.33 -29.89
C SER A 15 32.69 -7.55 -29.29
N PRO A 16 32.54 -8.67 -30.05
CA PRO A 16 32.05 -9.93 -29.49
C PRO A 16 33.05 -10.57 -28.51
N ASN A 17 34.30 -10.06 -28.45
CA ASN A 17 35.30 -10.50 -27.50
C ASN A 17 35.10 -9.79 -26.13
N PRO A 18 34.76 -10.51 -25.05
CA PRO A 18 34.48 -9.91 -23.75
C PRO A 18 35.68 -9.17 -23.15
N ILE A 19 36.91 -9.56 -23.50
CA ILE A 19 38.14 -8.90 -23.01
C ILE A 19 38.29 -7.52 -23.65
N GLU A 20 38.05 -7.40 -24.95
CA GLU A 20 38.13 -6.13 -25.68
C GLU A 20 37.02 -5.17 -25.27
N ARG A 21 35.79 -5.68 -25.08
CA ARG A 21 34.67 -4.89 -24.58
C ARG A 21 34.93 -4.32 -23.20
N LYS A 22 35.39 -5.15 -22.25
CA LYS A 22 35.71 -4.70 -20.88
C LYS A 22 36.85 -3.67 -20.88
N ALA A 23 37.88 -3.87 -21.70
CA ALA A 23 38.97 -2.89 -21.83
C ALA A 23 38.51 -1.55 -22.42
N ALA A 24 37.55 -1.58 -23.35
CA ALA A 24 36.93 -0.37 -23.91
C ALA A 24 36.06 0.36 -22.88
N GLU A 25 35.26 -0.35 -22.09
CA GLU A 25 34.45 0.22 -20.99
C GLU A 25 35.32 0.85 -19.90
N GLU A 26 36.39 0.16 -19.47
CA GLU A 26 37.37 0.70 -18.53
C GLU A 26 38.02 1.98 -19.07
N SER A 27 38.34 2.01 -20.36
CA SER A 27 38.87 3.20 -21.02
C SER A 27 37.86 4.35 -21.03
N LEU A 28 36.59 4.09 -21.37
CA LEU A 28 35.54 5.13 -21.32
C LEU A 28 35.40 5.68 -19.90
N ASN A 29 35.37 4.82 -18.88
CA ASN A 29 35.27 5.22 -17.48
C ASN A 29 36.47 6.06 -17.01
N GLN A 30 37.67 5.81 -17.54
CA GLN A 30 38.86 6.61 -17.23
C GLN A 30 38.80 8.02 -17.81
N PHE A 31 38.23 8.19 -19.02
CA PHE A 31 38.27 9.45 -19.76
C PHE A 31 36.96 10.26 -19.72
N GLN A 32 35.89 9.74 -19.11
CA GLN A 32 34.56 10.37 -19.09
C GLN A 32 34.54 11.79 -18.48
N TYR A 33 35.43 12.08 -17.52
CA TYR A 33 35.54 13.41 -16.87
C TYR A 33 36.56 14.35 -17.54
N ALA A 34 37.16 13.95 -18.66
CA ALA A 34 38.12 14.79 -19.36
C ALA A 34 37.42 16.00 -20.02
N PRO A 35 38.08 17.18 -20.09
CA PRO A 35 37.53 18.34 -20.78
C PRO A 35 37.14 18.03 -22.24
N GLN A 36 35.98 18.53 -22.65
CA GLN A 36 35.35 18.31 -23.96
C GLN A 36 35.00 16.85 -24.28
N HIS A 37 35.11 15.92 -23.32
CA HIS A 37 34.76 14.52 -23.57
C HIS A 37 33.31 14.41 -24.09
N LEU A 38 32.37 14.99 -23.35
CA LEU A 38 30.95 14.95 -23.68
C LEU A 38 30.63 15.66 -25.02
N VAL A 39 31.35 16.76 -25.32
CA VAL A 39 31.26 17.47 -26.61
C VAL A 39 31.74 16.60 -27.77
N ARG A 40 32.82 15.83 -27.59
CA ARG A 40 33.35 14.91 -28.61
C ARG A 40 32.43 13.71 -28.82
N VAL A 41 31.84 13.17 -27.75
CA VAL A 41 30.83 12.11 -27.86
C VAL A 41 29.64 12.61 -28.68
N LEU A 42 29.15 13.82 -28.43
CA LEU A 42 28.09 14.44 -29.22
C LEU A 42 28.47 14.57 -30.71
N GLN A 43 29.72 14.99 -31.01
CA GLN A 43 30.22 15.06 -32.38
C GLN A 43 30.19 13.68 -33.09
N ILE A 44 30.54 12.60 -32.40
CA ILE A 44 30.48 11.23 -32.94
C ILE A 44 29.04 10.84 -33.26
N ILE A 45 28.09 11.14 -32.37
CA ILE A 45 26.66 10.82 -32.57
C ILE A 45 26.11 11.48 -33.85
N ILE A 46 26.59 12.68 -34.17
CA ILE A 46 26.10 13.50 -35.28
C ILE A 46 26.81 13.16 -36.60
N ASP A 47 28.06 12.70 -36.54
CA ASP A 47 28.86 12.44 -37.73
C ASP A 47 28.24 11.32 -38.58
N GLY A 48 27.63 11.71 -39.70
CA GLY A 48 27.02 10.79 -40.65
C GLY A 48 28.01 9.84 -41.33
N ASN A 49 29.32 10.07 -41.20
CA ASN A 49 30.36 9.18 -41.72
C ASN A 49 30.73 8.06 -40.74
N CYS A 50 30.31 8.16 -39.47
CA CYS A 50 30.50 7.09 -38.49
C CYS A 50 29.43 6.01 -38.63
N ASP A 51 29.82 4.76 -38.37
CA ASP A 51 28.91 3.62 -38.40
C ASP A 51 27.75 3.79 -37.39
N ILE A 52 26.55 3.39 -37.78
CA ILE A 52 25.33 3.58 -36.98
C ILE A 52 25.42 2.87 -35.63
N ALA A 53 26.07 1.70 -35.56
CA ALA A 53 26.28 0.96 -34.32
C ALA A 53 27.17 1.75 -33.34
N VAL A 54 28.25 2.35 -33.84
CA VAL A 54 29.15 3.20 -33.05
C VAL A 54 28.42 4.44 -32.54
N ARG A 55 27.61 5.07 -33.39
CA ARG A 55 26.80 6.23 -33.04
C ARG A 55 25.74 5.89 -31.99
N GLN A 56 25.16 4.70 -32.05
CA GLN A 56 24.18 4.22 -31.07
C GLN A 56 24.83 4.03 -29.70
N VAL A 57 25.96 3.31 -29.61
CA VAL A 57 26.68 3.15 -28.33
C VAL A 57 27.16 4.48 -27.77
N ALA A 58 27.66 5.37 -28.63
CA ALA A 58 28.03 6.73 -28.21
C ALA A 58 26.82 7.50 -27.64
N SER A 59 25.64 7.36 -28.24
CA SER A 59 24.41 8.00 -27.75
C SER A 59 23.90 7.44 -26.41
N ILE A 60 24.03 6.12 -26.19
CA ILE A 60 23.70 5.48 -24.91
C ILE A 60 24.68 5.92 -23.82
N HIS A 61 25.98 5.94 -24.11
CA HIS A 61 26.99 6.43 -23.18
C HIS A 61 26.76 7.91 -22.83
N PHE A 62 26.45 8.74 -23.84
CA PHE A 62 26.09 10.14 -23.64
C PHE A 62 24.87 10.29 -22.73
N LYS A 63 23.80 9.52 -22.96
CA LYS A 63 22.61 9.50 -22.11
C LYS A 63 22.94 9.16 -20.66
N ASN A 64 23.60 8.03 -20.42
CA ASN A 64 23.91 7.56 -19.08
C ASN A 64 24.82 8.55 -18.34
N PHE A 65 25.76 9.18 -19.04
CA PHE A 65 26.63 10.19 -18.45
C PHE A 65 25.88 11.48 -18.09
N VAL A 66 24.98 11.97 -18.96
CA VAL A 66 24.15 13.16 -18.70
C VAL A 66 23.20 12.89 -17.54
N ALA A 67 22.47 11.77 -17.53
CA ALA A 67 21.56 11.40 -16.45
C ALA A 67 22.26 11.41 -15.09
N LYS A 68 23.47 10.85 -15.00
CA LYS A 68 24.21 10.74 -13.74
C LYS A 68 24.94 12.01 -13.30
N ASN A 69 25.43 12.83 -14.23
CA ASN A 69 26.41 13.88 -13.92
C ASN A 69 25.98 15.30 -14.34
N TRP A 70 24.78 15.50 -14.93
CA TRP A 70 24.36 16.83 -15.38
C TRP A 70 24.05 17.77 -14.21
N ALA A 71 23.33 17.31 -13.18
CA ALA A 71 23.11 18.04 -11.94
C ALA A 71 23.84 17.36 -10.77
N PRO A 72 24.43 18.11 -9.81
CA PRO A 72 24.97 17.53 -8.58
C PRO A 72 23.83 16.90 -7.75
N HIS A 73 24.08 15.74 -7.14
CA HIS A 73 23.08 15.09 -6.26
C HIS A 73 22.89 15.86 -4.96
N ASP A 74 23.97 16.45 -4.43
CA ASP A 74 23.94 17.23 -3.20
C ASP A 74 24.21 18.73 -3.44
N PRO A 75 23.59 19.65 -2.67
CA PRO A 75 23.79 21.11 -2.77
C PRO A 75 25.25 21.59 -2.57
N GLY A 76 26.16 20.72 -2.12
CA GLY A 76 27.58 21.01 -1.89
C GLY A 76 28.57 20.32 -2.84
N GLU A 77 28.12 19.45 -3.75
CA GLU A 77 29.02 18.71 -4.64
C GLU A 77 29.48 19.59 -5.83
N GLN A 78 30.76 19.52 -6.18
CA GLN A 78 31.28 20.23 -7.36
C GLN A 78 30.79 19.54 -8.65
N SER A 79 30.24 20.33 -9.59
CA SER A 79 29.82 19.84 -10.91
C SER A 79 30.95 19.11 -11.62
N LYS A 80 30.73 17.82 -11.92
CA LYS A 80 31.66 16.95 -12.65
C LYS A 80 31.84 17.35 -14.13
N ILE A 81 30.93 18.19 -14.65
CA ILE A 81 30.96 18.73 -16.01
C ILE A 81 31.37 20.20 -15.98
N LEU A 82 32.29 20.59 -16.85
CA LEU A 82 32.72 21.97 -17.01
C LEU A 82 31.56 22.85 -17.55
N PRO A 83 31.34 24.06 -16.99
CA PRO A 83 30.29 24.97 -17.46
C PRO A 83 30.38 25.32 -18.96
N GLY A 84 31.60 25.43 -19.50
CA GLY A 84 31.82 25.68 -20.93
C GLY A 84 31.36 24.53 -21.82
N ASP A 85 31.51 23.28 -21.37
CA ASP A 85 31.04 22.10 -22.10
C ASP A 85 29.50 22.02 -22.06
N LYS A 86 28.88 22.35 -20.91
CA LYS A 86 27.41 22.44 -20.78
C LYS A 86 26.82 23.45 -21.77
N GLU A 87 27.41 24.64 -21.87
CA GLU A 87 26.95 25.69 -22.81
C GLU A 87 27.02 25.23 -24.27
N VAL A 88 28.15 24.61 -24.66
CA VAL A 88 28.31 24.07 -26.02
C VAL A 88 27.26 23.00 -26.32
N ILE A 89 26.97 22.11 -25.36
CA ILE A 89 25.94 21.08 -25.53
C ILE A 89 24.56 21.71 -25.67
N ARG A 90 24.18 22.66 -24.79
CA ARG A 90 22.89 23.38 -24.85
C ARG A 90 22.67 24.05 -26.22
N GLN A 91 23.68 24.73 -26.75
CA GLN A 91 23.56 25.43 -28.05
C GLN A 91 23.38 24.49 -29.25
N ASN A 92 23.82 23.24 -29.14
CA ASN A 92 23.95 22.32 -30.25
C ASN A 92 22.91 21.21 -30.24
N ILE A 93 22.54 20.67 -29.07
CA ILE A 93 21.64 19.53 -28.93
C ILE A 93 20.26 19.78 -29.58
N LEU A 94 19.74 21.01 -29.48
CA LEU A 94 18.46 21.41 -30.08
C LEU A 94 18.45 21.33 -31.62
N LYS A 95 19.60 21.56 -32.26
CA LYS A 95 19.72 21.47 -33.73
C LYS A 95 19.88 20.03 -34.19
N PHE A 96 20.53 19.21 -33.38
CA PHE A 96 20.91 17.85 -33.78
C PHE A 96 19.81 16.83 -33.54
N VAL A 97 18.95 17.03 -32.55
CA VAL A 97 17.79 16.15 -32.30
C VAL A 97 16.87 16.02 -33.53
N THR A 98 16.77 17.07 -34.35
CA THR A 98 15.96 17.05 -35.58
C THR A 98 16.66 16.41 -36.78
N GLN A 99 17.99 16.32 -36.75
CA GLN A 99 18.82 15.87 -37.88
C GLN A 99 19.22 14.39 -37.80
N VAL A 100 19.20 13.80 -36.59
CA VAL A 100 19.59 12.40 -36.38
C VAL A 100 18.44 11.42 -36.67
N PRO A 101 18.74 10.15 -37.01
CA PRO A 101 17.74 9.07 -37.15
C PRO A 101 16.96 8.81 -35.85
N GLN A 102 15.77 8.20 -35.96
CA GLN A 102 14.86 7.93 -34.83
C GLN A 102 15.56 7.21 -33.65
N LEU A 103 16.40 6.22 -33.94
CA LEU A 103 17.14 5.45 -32.94
C LEU A 103 18.08 6.31 -32.06
N LEU A 104 18.71 7.33 -32.65
CA LEU A 104 19.58 8.25 -31.92
C LEU A 104 18.77 9.41 -31.32
N ARG A 105 17.65 9.77 -31.97
CA ARG A 105 16.74 10.82 -31.52
C ARG A 105 16.11 10.49 -30.18
N SER A 106 15.72 9.24 -29.94
CA SER A 106 15.18 8.81 -28.64
C SER A 106 16.21 9.02 -27.52
N GLN A 107 17.46 8.61 -27.74
CA GLN A 107 18.55 8.79 -26.78
C GLN A 107 18.87 10.27 -26.52
N LEU A 108 18.99 11.08 -27.58
CA LEU A 108 19.21 12.53 -27.43
C LEU A 108 18.01 13.25 -26.83
N GLY A 109 16.80 12.74 -27.05
CA GLY A 109 15.57 13.23 -26.44
C GLY A 109 15.59 13.09 -24.92
N GLU A 110 16.02 11.93 -24.42
CA GLU A 110 16.15 11.69 -22.98
C GLU A 110 17.23 12.55 -22.32
N CYS A 111 18.35 12.76 -23.04
CA CYS A 111 19.36 13.73 -22.60
C CYS A 111 18.78 15.13 -22.52
N LEU A 112 17.99 15.53 -23.53
CA LEU A 112 17.35 16.84 -23.56
C LEU A 112 16.33 17.00 -22.43
N LYS A 113 15.58 15.95 -22.08
CA LYS A 113 14.69 15.91 -20.89
C LYS A 113 15.48 16.21 -19.62
N THR A 114 16.56 15.46 -19.37
CA THR A 114 17.43 15.67 -18.20
C THR A 114 17.96 17.12 -18.13
N ILE A 115 18.47 17.65 -19.26
CA ILE A 115 19.05 18.99 -19.32
C ILE A 115 17.98 20.06 -19.06
N ILE A 116 16.78 19.93 -19.64
CA ILE A 116 15.68 20.90 -19.44
C ILE A 116 15.16 20.86 -17.99
N HIS A 117 15.06 19.66 -17.40
CA HIS A 117 14.66 19.50 -16.00
C HIS A 117 15.63 20.18 -15.03
N ALA A 118 16.94 20.11 -15.31
CA ALA A 118 17.96 20.76 -14.48
C ALA A 118 18.10 22.28 -14.74
N ASP A 119 18.10 22.71 -16.01
CA ASP A 119 18.61 24.05 -16.36
C ASP A 119 17.51 25.08 -16.70
N TYR A 120 16.28 24.69 -17.05
CA TYR A 120 15.21 25.65 -17.39
C TYR A 120 14.35 26.01 -16.17
N PRO A 121 13.93 27.26 -15.94
CA PRO A 121 14.16 28.45 -16.76
C PRO A 121 15.43 29.24 -16.41
N GLU A 122 16.04 29.03 -15.24
CA GLU A 122 17.05 29.96 -14.69
C GLU A 122 18.39 29.93 -15.45
N GLN A 123 18.91 28.73 -15.76
CA GLN A 123 20.20 28.53 -16.44
C GLN A 123 20.05 28.49 -17.97
N TRP A 124 18.83 28.34 -18.48
CA TRP A 124 18.54 28.31 -19.92
C TRP A 124 17.33 29.19 -20.35
N PRO A 125 17.36 30.51 -20.09
CA PRO A 125 16.21 31.39 -20.31
C PRO A 125 15.81 31.56 -21.79
N ASN A 126 16.77 31.40 -22.72
CA ASN A 126 16.53 31.58 -24.16
C ASN A 126 15.85 30.38 -24.84
N LEU A 127 15.62 29.27 -24.13
CA LEU A 127 15.04 28.06 -24.70
C LEU A 127 13.64 28.29 -25.26
N LEU A 128 12.77 29.00 -24.53
CA LEU A 128 11.40 29.27 -24.98
C LEU A 128 11.37 30.18 -26.21
N ASN A 129 12.28 31.15 -26.30
CA ASN A 129 12.43 32.00 -27.49
C ASN A 129 12.85 31.17 -28.72
N TRP A 130 13.74 30.19 -28.53
CA TRP A 130 14.11 29.26 -29.60
C TRP A 130 12.91 28.44 -30.05
N VAL A 131 12.10 27.90 -29.13
CA VAL A 131 10.88 27.16 -29.46
C VAL A 131 9.91 28.04 -30.25
N LYS A 132 9.61 29.24 -29.77
CA LYS A 132 8.71 30.19 -30.44
C LYS A 132 9.14 30.50 -31.87
N HIS A 133 10.44 30.73 -32.08
CA HIS A 133 10.98 31.00 -33.41
C HIS A 133 10.85 29.79 -34.34
N ASN A 134 11.22 28.60 -33.87
CA ASN A 134 11.22 27.38 -34.70
C ASN A 134 9.81 26.80 -34.95
N LEU A 135 8.81 27.15 -34.14
CA LEU A 135 7.40 26.87 -34.45
C LEU A 135 6.91 27.63 -35.69
N GLN A 136 7.52 28.78 -36.01
CA GLN A 136 7.15 29.61 -37.17
C GLN A 136 7.98 29.29 -38.43
N ASP A 137 9.01 28.44 -38.32
CA ASP A 137 9.98 28.14 -39.37
C ASP A 137 9.90 26.64 -39.80
N GLN A 138 10.82 26.15 -40.62
CA GLN A 138 10.84 24.79 -41.18
C GLN A 138 11.09 23.66 -40.16
N GLN A 139 11.43 23.96 -38.90
CA GLN A 139 11.81 22.98 -37.87
C GLN A 139 10.68 22.68 -36.87
N VAL A 140 9.43 22.66 -37.33
CA VAL A 140 8.21 22.52 -36.50
C VAL A 140 8.27 21.28 -35.59
N TYR A 141 8.69 20.13 -36.11
CA TYR A 141 8.79 18.88 -35.32
C TYR A 141 9.72 19.05 -34.11
N GLY A 142 10.91 19.62 -34.29
CA GLY A 142 11.87 19.83 -33.22
C GLY A 142 11.37 20.79 -32.15
N ALA A 143 10.71 21.86 -32.59
CA ALA A 143 10.10 22.83 -31.70
C ALA A 143 8.97 22.22 -30.86
N LEU A 144 8.09 21.41 -31.48
CA LEU A 144 7.03 20.67 -30.77
C LEU A 144 7.59 19.65 -29.78
N PHE A 145 8.64 18.92 -30.17
CA PHE A 145 9.29 17.94 -29.31
C PHE A 145 9.87 18.59 -28.05
N VAL A 146 10.62 19.69 -28.22
CA VAL A 146 11.18 20.46 -27.10
C VAL A 146 10.08 21.07 -26.25
N LEU A 147 9.03 21.61 -26.87
CA LEU A 147 7.89 22.19 -26.15
C LEU A 147 7.16 21.16 -25.30
N ARG A 148 6.96 19.94 -25.81
CA ARG A 148 6.37 18.83 -25.04
C ARG A 148 7.20 18.53 -23.80
N ILE A 149 8.53 18.48 -23.89
CA ILE A 149 9.40 18.24 -22.73
C ILE A 149 9.27 19.37 -21.71
N ILE A 150 9.29 20.63 -22.16
CA ILE A 150 9.13 21.79 -21.28
C ILE A 150 7.77 21.76 -20.57
N SER A 151 6.68 21.44 -21.28
CA SER A 151 5.36 21.33 -20.67
C SER A 151 5.26 20.14 -19.71
N ARG A 152 5.85 18.98 -20.03
CA ARG A 152 5.86 17.78 -19.16
C ARG A 152 6.61 18.02 -17.84
N LYS A 153 7.69 18.83 -17.85
CA LYS A 153 8.43 19.20 -16.63
C LYS A 153 7.53 19.71 -15.50
N TYR A 154 6.49 20.46 -15.85
CA TYR A 154 5.59 21.09 -14.89
C TYR A 154 4.28 20.31 -14.70
N GLU A 155 4.11 19.16 -15.35
CA GLU A 155 2.84 18.41 -15.40
C GLU A 155 2.32 18.03 -14.01
N PHE A 156 3.22 17.61 -13.11
CA PHE A 156 2.92 17.17 -11.75
C PHE A 156 3.40 18.14 -10.65
N LYS A 157 3.75 19.38 -11.01
CA LYS A 157 4.26 20.38 -10.06
C LYS A 157 3.14 21.14 -9.36
N SER A 158 3.37 21.61 -8.12
CA SER A 158 2.41 22.41 -7.36
C SER A 158 2.11 23.75 -8.04
N ASP A 159 0.99 24.39 -7.69
CA ASP A 159 0.52 25.63 -8.33
C ASP A 159 1.57 26.75 -8.33
N GLU A 160 2.35 26.89 -7.25
CA GLU A 160 3.43 27.88 -7.16
C GLU A 160 4.58 27.58 -8.15
N GLU A 161 4.93 26.31 -8.33
CA GLU A 161 5.96 25.88 -9.28
C GLU A 161 5.47 25.86 -10.74
N ARG A 162 4.14 25.91 -10.98
CA ARG A 162 3.52 25.94 -12.32
C ARG A 162 3.46 27.33 -12.95
N ILE A 163 3.87 28.40 -12.26
CA ILE A 163 3.90 29.76 -12.81
C ILE A 163 4.55 29.85 -14.21
N PRO A 164 5.68 29.16 -14.50
CA PRO A 164 6.29 29.17 -15.83
C PRO A 164 5.38 28.64 -16.95
N VAL A 165 4.44 27.73 -16.65
CA VAL A 165 3.49 27.16 -17.62
C VAL A 165 2.60 28.24 -18.22
N HIS A 166 2.15 29.22 -17.43
CA HIS A 166 1.34 30.33 -17.94
C HIS A 166 2.08 31.13 -19.02
N HIS A 167 3.37 31.39 -18.80
CA HIS A 167 4.22 32.09 -19.77
C HIS A 167 4.48 31.25 -21.02
N ILE A 168 4.72 29.93 -20.86
CA ILE A 168 4.85 29.00 -21.99
C ILE A 168 3.59 29.02 -22.86
N VAL A 169 2.42 28.94 -22.24
CA VAL A 169 1.13 28.90 -22.92
C VAL A 169 0.87 30.21 -23.66
N GLU A 170 1.09 31.35 -23.02
CA GLU A 170 0.91 32.68 -23.61
C GLU A 170 1.74 32.87 -24.90
N GLU A 171 3.00 32.44 -24.88
CA GLU A 171 3.94 32.67 -25.99
C GLU A 171 3.78 31.64 -27.13
N THR A 172 3.36 30.41 -26.84
CA THR A 172 3.41 29.30 -27.81
C THR A 172 2.03 28.83 -28.31
N PHE A 173 0.98 28.84 -27.49
CA PHE A 173 -0.30 28.22 -27.86
C PHE A 173 -1.03 28.89 -29.04
N PRO A 174 -0.95 30.22 -29.25
CA PRO A 174 -1.50 30.83 -30.46
C PRO A 174 -0.87 30.26 -31.76
N HIS A 175 0.44 29.99 -31.73
CA HIS A 175 1.17 29.39 -32.85
C HIS A 175 0.84 27.91 -33.01
N LEU A 176 0.76 27.18 -31.89
CA LEU A 176 0.31 25.78 -31.89
C LEU A 176 -1.08 25.64 -32.49
N LEU A 177 -2.02 26.50 -32.11
CA LEU A 177 -3.38 26.47 -32.63
C LEU A 177 -3.41 26.70 -34.15
N TYR A 178 -2.58 27.62 -34.66
CA TYR A 178 -2.45 27.86 -36.10
C TYR A 178 -1.90 26.63 -36.84
N ILE A 179 -0.81 26.04 -36.34
CA ILE A 179 -0.22 24.81 -36.90
C ILE A 179 -1.26 23.69 -36.86
N PHE A 180 -1.94 23.53 -35.73
CA PHE A 180 -2.92 22.47 -35.53
C PHE A 180 -4.05 22.56 -36.57
N LYS A 181 -4.58 23.77 -36.78
CA LYS A 181 -5.59 24.04 -37.80
C LYS A 181 -5.09 23.66 -39.20
N GLN A 182 -3.86 24.04 -39.57
CA GLN A 182 -3.29 23.69 -40.87
C GLN A 182 -3.14 22.18 -41.06
N LEU A 183 -2.67 21.46 -40.03
CA LEU A 183 -2.49 20.01 -40.10
C LEU A 183 -3.82 19.26 -40.23
N VAL A 184 -4.87 19.74 -39.56
CA VAL A 184 -6.22 19.15 -39.62
C VAL A 184 -6.86 19.35 -41.01
N GLU A 185 -6.61 20.48 -41.68
CA GLU A 185 -7.15 20.79 -43.01
C GLU A 185 -6.54 19.94 -44.16
N ILE A 186 -5.48 19.18 -43.92
CA ILE A 186 -4.85 18.31 -44.92
C ILE A 186 -5.79 17.13 -45.27
N SER A 187 -6.21 17.03 -46.53
CA SER A 187 -7.16 16.00 -46.99
C SER A 187 -6.61 14.57 -46.90
N ASN A 188 -5.36 14.34 -47.33
CA ASN A 188 -4.68 13.04 -47.29
C ASN A 188 -3.39 13.12 -46.44
N PRO A 189 -3.51 13.03 -45.11
CA PRO A 189 -2.39 13.27 -44.22
C PRO A 189 -1.54 12.00 -44.05
N SER A 190 -0.21 12.15 -44.04
CA SER A 190 0.73 11.06 -43.75
C SER A 190 0.75 10.71 -42.26
N VAL A 191 1.40 9.60 -41.91
CA VAL A 191 1.62 9.23 -40.49
C VAL A 191 2.44 10.31 -39.75
N GLU A 192 3.37 10.97 -40.42
CA GLU A 192 4.15 12.09 -39.85
C GLU A 192 3.26 13.26 -39.39
N VAL A 193 2.14 13.52 -40.09
CA VAL A 193 1.15 14.52 -39.67
C VAL A 193 0.46 14.08 -38.38
N ALA A 194 0.17 12.77 -38.24
CA ALA A 194 -0.40 12.23 -37.01
C ALA A 194 0.56 12.40 -35.84
N ASP A 195 1.87 12.17 -36.03
CA ASP A 195 2.87 12.37 -34.99
C ASP A 195 2.97 13.83 -34.53
N LEU A 196 2.88 14.79 -35.46
CA LEU A 196 2.85 16.22 -35.14
C LEU A 196 1.59 16.58 -34.34
N ILE A 197 0.41 16.10 -34.76
CA ILE A 197 -0.85 16.31 -34.03
C ILE A 197 -0.78 15.66 -32.64
N LYS A 198 -0.21 14.45 -32.53
CA LYS A 198 -0.01 13.75 -31.27
C LYS A 198 0.83 14.59 -30.31
N LEU A 199 1.95 15.17 -30.77
CA LEU A 199 2.78 16.06 -29.96
C LEU A 199 2.02 17.31 -29.51
N ILE A 200 1.18 17.90 -30.37
CA ILE A 200 0.33 19.04 -30.00
C ILE A 200 -0.68 18.65 -28.92
N CYS A 201 -1.36 17.51 -29.07
CA CYS A 201 -2.32 17.01 -28.09
C CYS A 201 -1.65 16.72 -26.74
N LYS A 202 -0.52 16.00 -26.75
CA LYS A 202 0.30 15.74 -25.56
C LYS A 202 0.77 17.06 -24.91
N THR A 203 1.19 18.05 -25.69
CA THR A 203 1.59 19.37 -25.14
C THR A 203 0.42 20.09 -24.48
N PHE A 204 -0.77 20.05 -25.10
CA PHE A 204 -1.99 20.61 -24.52
C PHE A 204 -2.32 19.93 -23.19
N TRP A 205 -2.27 18.59 -23.16
CA TRP A 205 -2.51 17.76 -21.97
C TRP A 205 -1.65 18.17 -20.77
N SER A 206 -0.31 18.16 -20.89
CA SER A 206 0.58 18.51 -19.76
C SER A 206 0.30 19.90 -19.21
N SER A 207 -0.02 20.85 -20.11
CA SER A 207 -0.30 22.23 -19.72
C SER A 207 -1.59 22.37 -18.91
N ILE A 208 -2.56 21.45 -19.06
CA ILE A 208 -3.85 21.49 -18.35
C ILE A 208 -4.02 20.41 -17.28
N TYR A 209 -2.99 19.59 -16.99
CA TYR A 209 -3.14 18.38 -16.17
C TYR A 209 -3.74 18.67 -14.77
N LEU A 210 -3.15 19.62 -14.04
CA LEU A 210 -3.61 20.04 -12.70
C LEU A 210 -4.58 21.21 -12.75
N GLU A 211 -4.24 22.26 -13.50
CA GLU A 211 -5.04 23.48 -13.61
C GLU A 211 -5.07 23.96 -15.07
N ILE A 212 -6.15 24.65 -15.46
CA ILE A 212 -6.24 25.34 -16.76
C ILE A 212 -5.55 26.71 -16.67
N PRO A 213 -4.50 26.96 -17.47
CA PRO A 213 -3.88 28.27 -17.59
C PRO A 213 -4.89 29.36 -17.98
N LYS A 214 -4.84 30.52 -17.32
CA LYS A 214 -5.81 31.63 -17.50
C LYS A 214 -6.02 32.05 -18.96
N GLN A 215 -4.96 32.00 -19.76
CA GLN A 215 -4.99 32.31 -21.19
C GLN A 215 -5.89 31.34 -21.98
N LEU A 216 -5.97 30.07 -21.58
CA LEU A 216 -6.86 29.06 -22.15
C LEU A 216 -8.32 29.19 -21.69
N CYS A 217 -8.58 29.94 -20.62
CA CYS A 217 -9.95 30.27 -20.20
C CYS A 217 -10.61 31.33 -21.09
N ASP A 218 -9.87 32.00 -21.99
CA ASP A 218 -10.45 32.91 -22.97
C ASP A 218 -11.42 32.14 -23.89
N SER A 219 -12.65 32.64 -23.98
CA SER A 219 -13.74 31.94 -24.67
C SER A 219 -13.47 31.73 -26.16
N ASN A 220 -12.75 32.64 -26.82
CA ASN A 220 -12.48 32.53 -28.26
C ASN A 220 -11.34 31.54 -28.54
N LEU A 221 -10.27 31.62 -27.76
CA LEU A 221 -9.14 30.69 -27.88
C LEU A 221 -9.58 29.26 -27.56
N PHE A 222 -10.30 29.07 -26.45
CA PHE A 222 -10.81 27.77 -26.04
C PHE A 222 -11.75 27.16 -27.08
N ASN A 223 -12.70 27.94 -27.61
CA ASN A 223 -13.61 27.47 -28.65
C ASN A 223 -12.87 26.97 -29.89
N SER A 224 -11.81 27.68 -30.31
CA SER A 224 -11.00 27.28 -31.47
C SER A 224 -10.33 25.93 -31.26
N TRP A 225 -9.77 25.67 -30.07
CA TRP A 225 -9.22 24.36 -29.70
C TRP A 225 -10.28 23.26 -29.68
N MET A 226 -11.43 23.52 -29.04
CA MET A 226 -12.53 22.55 -28.95
C MET A 226 -13.07 22.14 -30.32
N VAL A 227 -13.21 23.08 -31.25
CA VAL A 227 -13.64 22.77 -32.63
C VAL A 227 -12.65 21.84 -33.33
N LEU A 228 -11.35 22.03 -33.14
CA LEU A 228 -10.33 21.15 -33.74
C LEU A 228 -10.35 19.75 -33.12
N PHE A 229 -10.47 19.64 -31.79
CA PHE A 229 -10.59 18.34 -31.13
C PHE A 229 -11.84 17.58 -31.58
N LEU A 230 -12.99 18.26 -31.68
CA LEU A 230 -14.23 17.65 -32.19
C LEU A 230 -14.08 17.22 -33.66
N ASN A 231 -13.42 18.02 -34.50
CA ASN A 231 -13.14 17.67 -35.89
C ASN A 231 -12.31 16.37 -36.00
N ILE A 232 -11.30 16.20 -35.14
CA ILE A 232 -10.47 14.99 -35.10
C ILE A 232 -11.26 13.77 -34.66
N LEU A 233 -12.18 13.92 -33.71
CA LEU A 233 -13.06 12.83 -33.30
C LEU A 233 -14.00 12.42 -34.44
N GLU A 234 -14.60 13.37 -35.16
CA GLU A 234 -15.52 13.10 -36.28
C GLU A 234 -14.81 12.57 -37.52
N ARG A 235 -13.54 12.94 -37.72
CA ARG A 235 -12.76 12.53 -38.89
C ARG A 235 -12.57 11.01 -38.91
N PRO A 236 -12.82 10.32 -40.03
CA PRO A 236 -12.52 8.90 -40.15
C PRO A 236 -11.01 8.67 -40.16
N VAL A 237 -10.59 7.58 -39.53
CA VAL A 237 -9.18 7.15 -39.52
C VAL A 237 -8.79 6.70 -40.93
N PRO A 238 -7.67 7.18 -41.52
CA PRO A 238 -7.22 6.71 -42.82
C PRO A 238 -6.97 5.20 -42.82
N VAL A 239 -7.31 4.50 -43.92
CA VAL A 239 -7.10 3.04 -44.03
C VAL A 239 -5.78 2.72 -44.73
N GLU A 240 -5.26 3.65 -45.54
CA GLU A 240 -4.01 3.51 -46.27
C GLU A 240 -2.81 3.52 -45.31
N GLY A 241 -2.01 2.44 -45.33
CA GLY A 241 -0.81 2.30 -44.49
C GLY A 241 -1.07 1.78 -43.07
N GLN A 242 -2.31 1.38 -42.76
CA GLN A 242 -2.64 0.79 -41.46
C GLN A 242 -2.06 -0.64 -41.33
N PRO A 243 -1.36 -0.98 -40.23
CA PRO A 243 -0.88 -2.33 -39.97
C PRO A 243 -2.02 -3.36 -39.89
N ILE A 244 -1.77 -4.57 -40.41
CA ILE A 244 -2.71 -5.71 -40.33
C ILE A 244 -2.65 -6.36 -38.95
N ASP A 245 -1.47 -6.39 -38.35
CA ASP A 245 -1.23 -6.90 -37.00
C ASP A 245 -1.99 -6.05 -35.97
N PRO A 246 -2.88 -6.66 -35.15
CA PRO A 246 -3.63 -5.98 -34.10
C PRO A 246 -2.75 -5.15 -33.14
N GLU A 247 -1.59 -5.65 -32.74
CA GLU A 247 -0.71 -4.96 -31.78
C GLU A 247 -0.07 -3.70 -32.38
N MET A 248 0.46 -3.81 -33.60
CA MET A 248 0.95 -2.64 -34.34
C MET A 248 -0.18 -1.67 -34.74
N ARG A 249 -1.40 -2.18 -34.88
CA ARG A 249 -2.57 -1.36 -35.22
C ARG A 249 -3.04 -0.51 -34.05
N LYS A 250 -2.93 -1.00 -32.80
CA LYS A 250 -3.23 -0.23 -31.58
C LYS A 250 -2.34 1.01 -31.47
N SER A 251 -1.04 0.85 -31.72
CA SER A 251 -0.02 1.91 -31.60
C SER A 251 0.10 2.82 -32.83
N TRP A 252 -0.80 2.68 -33.82
CA TRP A 252 -0.73 3.48 -35.03
C TRP A 252 -1.06 4.95 -34.77
N GLY A 253 -0.28 5.87 -35.35
CA GLY A 253 -0.30 7.30 -35.00
C GLY A 253 -1.68 7.97 -35.03
N TRP A 254 -2.59 7.58 -35.93
CA TRP A 254 -3.95 8.13 -35.99
C TRP A 254 -4.86 7.66 -34.86
N TRP A 255 -4.69 6.42 -34.39
CA TRP A 255 -5.41 5.92 -33.23
C TRP A 255 -4.90 6.58 -31.95
N GLU A 256 -3.58 6.78 -31.85
CA GLU A 256 -2.95 7.55 -30.78
C GLU A 256 -3.47 8.99 -30.71
N VAL A 257 -3.61 9.67 -31.85
CA VAL A 257 -4.22 11.02 -31.91
C VAL A 257 -5.64 11.02 -31.36
N LYS A 258 -6.49 10.04 -31.74
CA LYS A 258 -7.84 9.92 -31.20
C LYS A 258 -7.84 9.61 -29.71
N LYS A 259 -6.99 8.69 -29.26
CA LYS A 259 -6.79 8.34 -27.84
C LYS A 259 -6.51 9.59 -27.01
N TRP A 260 -5.48 10.36 -27.37
CA TRP A 260 -5.11 11.60 -26.68
C TRP A 260 -6.18 12.69 -26.75
N THR A 261 -6.91 12.78 -27.88
CA THR A 261 -8.04 13.71 -27.99
C THR A 261 -9.16 13.34 -27.01
N VAL A 262 -9.51 12.06 -26.91
CA VAL A 262 -10.52 11.58 -25.93
C VAL A 262 -10.03 11.81 -24.49
N HIS A 263 -8.77 11.52 -24.17
CA HIS A 263 -8.18 11.80 -22.85
C HIS A 263 -8.37 13.26 -22.43
N ILE A 264 -7.99 14.21 -23.30
CA ILE A 264 -8.12 15.65 -23.04
C ILE A 264 -9.59 16.00 -22.77
N LEU A 265 -10.51 15.52 -23.60
CA LEU A 265 -11.94 15.83 -23.47
C LEU A 265 -12.56 15.22 -22.22
N ASN A 266 -12.13 14.02 -21.83
CA ASN A 266 -12.53 13.37 -20.59
C ASN A 266 -12.08 14.19 -19.38
N ARG A 267 -10.80 14.56 -19.30
CA ARG A 267 -10.26 15.37 -18.19
C ARG A 267 -10.93 16.74 -18.08
N LEU A 268 -11.19 17.39 -19.23
CA LEU A 268 -11.95 18.63 -19.28
C LEU A 268 -13.38 18.45 -18.75
N PHE A 269 -13.98 17.27 -18.85
CA PHE A 269 -15.34 17.00 -18.38
C PHE A 269 -15.41 16.55 -16.92
N THR A 270 -14.49 15.68 -16.47
CA THR A 270 -14.48 15.11 -15.11
C THR A 270 -13.92 16.11 -14.11
N ARG A 271 -12.77 16.72 -14.40
CA ARG A 271 -12.11 17.66 -13.48
C ARG A 271 -12.62 19.09 -13.64
N PHE A 272 -12.44 19.66 -14.84
CA PHE A 272 -12.70 21.08 -15.08
C PHE A 272 -14.16 21.41 -15.41
N GLY A 273 -14.91 20.38 -15.80
CA GLY A 273 -16.32 20.47 -16.14
C GLY A 273 -17.24 20.19 -14.96
N ASP A 274 -16.74 19.76 -13.80
CA ASP A 274 -17.58 19.55 -12.62
C ASP A 274 -17.70 20.81 -11.77
N LEU A 275 -18.91 21.18 -11.35
CA LEU A 275 -19.12 22.39 -10.56
C LEU A 275 -18.77 22.19 -9.07
N LYS A 276 -18.73 20.94 -8.61
CA LYS A 276 -18.41 20.60 -7.22
C LYS A 276 -16.93 20.73 -6.91
N LEU A 277 -16.08 20.33 -7.86
CA LEU A 277 -14.63 20.28 -7.72
C LEU A 277 -13.94 21.63 -8.02
N GLN A 278 -14.69 22.66 -8.41
CA GLN A 278 -14.10 23.91 -8.93
C GLN A 278 -14.17 25.08 -7.94
N ASN A 279 -13.04 25.78 -7.84
CA ASN A 279 -12.91 27.04 -7.11
C ASN A 279 -13.87 28.12 -7.65
N PRO A 280 -14.26 29.11 -6.82
CA PRO A 280 -15.23 30.15 -7.21
C PRO A 280 -14.90 30.84 -8.54
N ASP A 281 -13.62 31.07 -8.81
CA ASP A 281 -13.13 31.73 -10.02
C ASP A 281 -13.27 30.87 -11.29
N ASN A 282 -13.20 29.55 -11.16
CA ASN A 282 -13.26 28.59 -12.28
C ASN A 282 -14.68 28.05 -12.54
N LYS A 283 -15.64 28.32 -11.65
CA LYS A 283 -17.06 27.91 -11.84
C LYS A 283 -17.69 28.49 -13.11
N ALA A 284 -17.31 29.71 -13.51
CA ALA A 284 -17.83 30.32 -14.73
C ALA A 284 -17.39 29.55 -16.00
N PHE A 285 -16.14 29.07 -16.01
CA PHE A 285 -15.62 28.23 -17.09
C PHE A 285 -16.33 26.87 -17.14
N ALA A 286 -16.48 26.21 -15.98
CA ALA A 286 -17.19 24.92 -15.88
C ALA A 286 -18.63 25.01 -16.42
N GLN A 287 -19.38 26.08 -16.09
CA GLN A 287 -20.74 26.29 -16.61
C GLN A 287 -20.74 26.50 -18.14
N MET A 288 -19.79 27.27 -18.66
CA MET A 288 -19.64 27.51 -20.10
C MET A 288 -19.32 26.19 -20.83
N PHE A 289 -18.41 25.38 -20.28
CA PHE A 289 -18.00 24.10 -20.84
C PHE A 289 -19.17 23.10 -20.89
N GLN A 290 -19.89 22.92 -19.78
CA GLN A 290 -21.05 22.03 -19.70
C GLN A 290 -22.16 22.42 -20.68
N LYS A 291 -22.41 23.72 -20.84
CA LYS A 291 -23.50 24.22 -21.70
C LYS A 291 -23.19 24.08 -23.19
N ASN A 292 -21.94 24.35 -23.60
CA ASN A 292 -21.60 24.53 -25.01
C ASN A 292 -20.92 23.30 -25.65
N TYR A 293 -20.19 22.49 -24.88
CA TYR A 293 -19.34 21.42 -25.43
C TYR A 293 -19.70 20.02 -24.93
N ALA A 294 -20.08 19.85 -23.66
CA ALA A 294 -20.31 18.50 -23.10
C ALA A 294 -21.31 17.67 -23.93
N GLY A 295 -22.44 18.26 -24.35
CA GLY A 295 -23.41 17.57 -25.22
C GLY A 295 -22.87 17.20 -26.62
N LYS A 296 -22.00 18.04 -27.20
CA LYS A 296 -21.37 17.76 -28.51
C LYS A 296 -20.33 16.65 -28.41
N ILE A 297 -19.53 16.65 -27.34
CA ILE A 297 -18.56 15.58 -27.06
C ILE A 297 -19.29 14.26 -26.90
N LEU A 298 -20.39 14.24 -26.13
CA LEU A 298 -21.25 13.07 -25.97
C LEU A 298 -21.74 12.54 -27.33
N GLU A 299 -22.21 13.41 -28.22
CA GLU A 299 -22.65 12.99 -29.57
C GLU A 299 -21.51 12.38 -30.39
N CYS A 300 -20.32 12.99 -30.38
CA CYS A 300 -19.14 12.44 -31.08
C CYS A 300 -18.72 11.07 -30.52
N HIS A 301 -18.70 10.92 -29.20
CA HIS A 301 -18.41 9.65 -28.53
C HIS A 301 -19.41 8.56 -28.91
N LEU A 302 -20.71 8.86 -28.93
CA LEU A 302 -21.75 7.93 -29.35
C LEU A 302 -21.60 7.53 -30.84
N ASN A 303 -21.22 8.46 -31.70
CA ASN A 303 -20.97 8.17 -33.11
C ASN A 303 -19.73 7.28 -33.31
N LEU A 304 -18.68 7.45 -32.50
CA LEU A 304 -17.50 6.57 -32.51
C LEU A 304 -17.84 5.16 -32.02
N LEU A 305 -18.62 5.02 -30.95
CA LEU A 305 -19.07 3.70 -30.48
C LEU A 305 -19.96 2.97 -31.49
N ASN A 306 -20.66 3.68 -32.37
CA ASN A 306 -21.43 3.05 -33.43
C ASN A 306 -20.56 2.24 -34.41
N VAL A 307 -19.24 2.48 -34.46
CA VAL A 307 -18.29 1.63 -35.22
C VAL A 307 -18.25 0.21 -34.64
N VAL A 308 -18.26 0.07 -33.32
CA VAL A 308 -18.27 -1.22 -32.61
C VAL A 308 -19.54 -2.00 -32.95
N ARG A 309 -20.70 -1.32 -32.97
CA ARG A 309 -21.99 -1.90 -33.35
C ARG A 309 -21.98 -2.54 -34.75
N VAL A 310 -21.27 -1.93 -35.71
CA VAL A 310 -21.20 -2.40 -37.10
C VAL A 310 -20.11 -3.48 -37.29
N GLY A 311 -19.37 -3.83 -36.23
CA GLY A 311 -18.24 -4.77 -36.29
C GLY A 311 -16.96 -4.15 -36.85
N GLY A 312 -16.83 -2.82 -36.81
CA GLY A 312 -15.61 -2.11 -37.16
C GLY A 312 -14.57 -2.13 -36.03
N TYR A 313 -13.31 -1.90 -36.39
CA TYR A 313 -12.21 -1.85 -35.42
C TYR A 313 -12.15 -0.50 -34.69
N LEU A 314 -12.11 -0.53 -33.37
CA LEU A 314 -11.84 0.60 -32.48
C LEU A 314 -10.91 0.11 -31.36
N PRO A 315 -9.79 0.79 -31.05
CA PRO A 315 -8.88 0.34 -30.00
C PRO A 315 -9.55 0.27 -28.62
N ASP A 316 -9.22 -0.75 -27.85
CA ASP A 316 -9.78 -1.03 -26.53
C ASP A 316 -9.67 0.17 -25.58
N ARG A 317 -8.49 0.81 -25.54
CA ARG A 317 -8.27 2.01 -24.72
C ARG A 317 -9.20 3.17 -25.08
N VAL A 318 -9.53 3.34 -26.36
CA VAL A 318 -10.47 4.39 -26.80
C VAL A 318 -11.89 4.04 -26.38
N ILE A 319 -12.29 2.77 -26.46
CA ILE A 319 -13.60 2.30 -25.97
C ILE A 319 -13.70 2.57 -24.45
N ASN A 320 -12.72 2.10 -23.68
CA ASN A 320 -12.64 2.30 -22.23
C ASN A 320 -12.80 3.77 -21.83
N LEU A 321 -12.03 4.69 -22.44
CA LEU A 321 -12.15 6.13 -22.17
C LEU A 321 -13.54 6.68 -22.54
N ILE A 322 -14.11 6.28 -23.67
CA ILE A 322 -15.44 6.75 -24.05
C ILE A 322 -16.49 6.24 -23.04
N LEU A 323 -16.38 4.99 -22.58
CA LEU A 323 -17.29 4.43 -21.58
C LEU A 323 -17.17 5.15 -20.24
N GLN A 324 -15.95 5.47 -19.78
CA GLN A 324 -15.74 6.30 -18.59
C GLN A 324 -16.44 7.67 -18.71
N TYR A 325 -16.39 8.31 -19.88
CA TYR A 325 -17.12 9.56 -20.12
C TYR A 325 -18.64 9.37 -20.00
N LEU A 326 -19.17 8.27 -20.54
CA LEU A 326 -20.59 7.93 -20.47
C LEU A 326 -21.02 7.64 -19.02
N SER A 327 -20.24 6.91 -18.25
CA SER A 327 -20.48 6.63 -16.82
C SER A 327 -20.59 7.93 -16.03
N ASN A 328 -19.61 8.83 -16.19
CA ASN A 328 -19.65 10.16 -15.56
C ASN A 328 -20.82 11.05 -16.03
N SER A 329 -21.30 10.83 -17.26
CA SER A 329 -22.44 11.57 -17.82
C SER A 329 -23.79 11.18 -17.21
N ILE A 330 -23.94 9.93 -16.73
CA ILE A 330 -25.20 9.43 -16.12
C ILE A 330 -25.55 10.21 -14.85
N SER A 331 -24.53 10.54 -14.05
CA SER A 331 -24.68 11.30 -12.81
C SER A 331 -25.24 12.71 -13.06
N LYS A 332 -24.97 13.32 -14.22
CA LYS A 332 -25.41 14.69 -14.57
C LYS A 332 -26.76 14.69 -15.31
N SER A 333 -27.83 15.20 -14.69
CA SER A 333 -29.22 15.14 -15.22
C SER A 333 -29.40 15.71 -16.64
N ASN A 334 -28.70 16.79 -16.99
CA ASN A 334 -28.78 17.40 -18.33
C ASN A 334 -28.16 16.48 -19.39
N MET A 335 -27.02 15.86 -19.08
CA MET A 335 -26.33 14.93 -20.00
C MET A 335 -27.11 13.63 -20.14
N TYR A 336 -27.64 13.09 -19.04
CA TYR A 336 -28.52 11.92 -19.08
C TYR A 336 -29.73 12.13 -20.01
N SER A 337 -30.36 13.31 -19.99
CA SER A 337 -31.50 13.63 -20.87
C SER A 337 -31.12 13.59 -22.36
N GLN A 338 -29.86 13.87 -22.69
CA GLN A 338 -29.33 13.78 -24.07
C GLN A 338 -28.91 12.36 -24.45
N LEU A 339 -28.47 11.55 -23.48
CA LEU A 339 -28.12 10.14 -23.67
C LEU A 339 -29.36 9.25 -23.80
N GLN A 340 -30.44 9.56 -23.08
CA GLN A 340 -31.66 8.76 -22.98
C GLN A 340 -32.23 8.26 -24.33
N PRO A 341 -32.30 9.06 -25.41
CA PRO A 341 -32.85 8.62 -26.69
C PRO A 341 -32.04 7.50 -27.38
N ARG A 342 -30.73 7.41 -27.10
CA ARG A 342 -29.84 6.39 -27.65
C ARG A 342 -29.43 5.33 -26.62
N LEU A 343 -29.88 5.47 -25.37
CA LEU A 343 -29.46 4.62 -24.25
C LEU A 343 -29.77 3.15 -24.50
N ASP A 344 -30.95 2.82 -25.03
CA ASP A 344 -31.31 1.42 -25.31
C ASP A 344 -30.36 0.80 -26.36
N ILE A 345 -29.97 1.55 -27.40
CA ILE A 345 -29.00 1.08 -28.41
C ILE A 345 -27.62 0.87 -27.78
N VAL A 346 -27.16 1.84 -26.96
CA VAL A 346 -25.87 1.74 -26.28
C VAL A 346 -25.86 0.53 -25.35
N LEU A 347 -26.89 0.38 -24.53
CA LEU A 347 -26.97 -0.67 -23.52
C LEU A 347 -27.05 -2.08 -24.13
N PHE A 348 -27.88 -2.26 -25.16
CA PHE A 348 -28.15 -3.60 -25.71
C PHE A 348 -27.28 -3.99 -26.91
N GLU A 349 -26.86 -3.03 -27.75
CA GLU A 349 -26.12 -3.32 -28.99
C GLU A 349 -24.62 -3.00 -28.89
N ILE A 350 -24.15 -2.32 -27.83
CA ILE A 350 -22.74 -1.99 -27.63
C ILE A 350 -22.23 -2.56 -26.30
N ILE A 351 -22.80 -2.15 -25.16
CA ILE A 351 -22.36 -2.53 -23.82
C ILE A 351 -22.48 -4.04 -23.61
N PHE A 352 -23.66 -4.62 -23.85
CA PHE A 352 -23.85 -6.05 -23.63
C PHE A 352 -22.94 -6.95 -24.49
N PRO A 353 -22.75 -6.70 -25.81
CA PRO A 353 -21.75 -7.44 -26.60
C PRO A 353 -20.32 -7.31 -26.09
N LEU A 354 -19.91 -6.14 -25.56
CA LEU A 354 -18.57 -5.96 -24.97
C LEU A 354 -18.37 -6.78 -23.69
N MET A 355 -19.45 -7.06 -22.95
CA MET A 355 -19.42 -7.92 -21.76
C MET A 355 -19.34 -9.42 -22.10
N CYS A 356 -19.74 -9.82 -23.31
CA CYS A 356 -19.74 -11.23 -23.70
C CYS A 356 -18.32 -11.78 -23.92
N PHE A 357 -18.18 -13.09 -23.75
CA PHE A 357 -16.99 -13.83 -24.18
C PHE A 357 -16.74 -13.65 -25.68
N ASN A 358 -15.55 -13.18 -26.07
CA ASN A 358 -15.21 -12.83 -27.44
C ASN A 358 -14.18 -13.80 -28.06
N ASP A 359 -13.76 -13.53 -29.29
CA ASP A 359 -12.82 -14.41 -30.01
C ASP A 359 -11.40 -14.34 -29.43
N ASN A 360 -10.97 -13.19 -28.91
CA ASN A 360 -9.66 -13.05 -28.28
C ASN A 360 -9.60 -13.83 -26.96
N ASP A 361 -10.69 -13.81 -26.18
CA ASP A 361 -10.79 -14.65 -24.97
C ASP A 361 -10.70 -16.14 -25.33
N GLN A 362 -11.34 -16.58 -26.43
CA GLN A 362 -11.29 -17.98 -26.87
C GLN A 362 -9.87 -18.39 -27.27
N ILE A 363 -9.16 -17.55 -28.02
CA ILE A 363 -7.77 -17.81 -28.42
C ILE A 363 -6.91 -17.94 -27.16
N LEU A 364 -7.03 -17.01 -26.22
CA LEU A 364 -6.25 -17.06 -24.99
C LEU A 364 -6.61 -18.28 -24.13
N TRP A 365 -7.90 -18.61 -24.02
CA TRP A 365 -8.38 -19.80 -23.32
C TRP A 365 -7.80 -21.10 -23.87
N ASP A 366 -7.65 -21.21 -25.20
CA ASP A 366 -7.16 -22.42 -25.85
C ASP A 366 -5.62 -22.49 -25.92
N GLU A 367 -4.95 -21.36 -26.11
CA GLU A 367 -3.49 -21.29 -26.29
C GLU A 367 -2.72 -21.13 -24.97
N ASP A 368 -3.22 -20.31 -24.04
CA ASP A 368 -2.58 -20.04 -22.74
C ASP A 368 -3.62 -19.75 -21.63
N PRO A 369 -4.21 -20.81 -21.03
CA PRO A 369 -5.19 -20.67 -19.95
C PRO A 369 -4.63 -19.97 -18.70
N THR A 370 -3.32 -20.05 -18.46
CA THR A 370 -2.68 -19.42 -17.30
C THR A 370 -2.68 -17.91 -17.48
N GLU A 371 -2.31 -17.44 -18.68
CA GLU A 371 -2.40 -16.01 -19.01
C GLU A 371 -3.84 -15.51 -19.03
N TYR A 372 -4.82 -16.32 -19.47
CA TYR A 372 -6.24 -15.95 -19.35
C TYR A 372 -6.66 -15.64 -17.91
N VAL A 373 -6.26 -16.51 -16.96
CA VAL A 373 -6.54 -16.30 -15.54
C VAL A 373 -5.79 -15.05 -15.04
N ARG A 374 -4.49 -14.93 -15.34
CA ARG A 374 -3.69 -13.77 -14.90
C ARG A 374 -4.34 -12.46 -15.34
N LYS A 375 -4.68 -12.33 -16.63
CA LYS A 375 -5.36 -11.15 -17.18
C LYS A 375 -6.73 -10.86 -16.57
N GLY A 376 -7.47 -11.91 -16.22
CA GLY A 376 -8.80 -11.78 -15.64
C GLY A 376 -8.83 -11.23 -14.21
N TYR A 377 -7.71 -11.33 -13.50
CA TYR A 377 -7.55 -10.87 -12.10
C TYR A 377 -6.47 -9.78 -11.95
N ASP A 378 -5.87 -9.33 -13.05
CA ASP A 378 -4.91 -8.24 -13.07
C ASP A 378 -5.64 -6.90 -13.03
N ILE A 379 -5.48 -6.19 -11.91
CA ILE A 379 -6.11 -4.90 -11.65
C ILE A 379 -5.75 -3.88 -12.74
N ILE A 380 -4.50 -3.86 -13.21
CA ILE A 380 -4.05 -2.88 -14.21
C ILE A 380 -4.71 -3.17 -15.57
N GLU A 381 -4.82 -4.44 -15.94
CA GLU A 381 -5.55 -4.81 -17.15
C GLU A 381 -7.04 -4.46 -17.04
N ASP A 382 -7.63 -4.61 -15.85
CA ASP A 382 -9.01 -4.22 -15.58
C ASP A 382 -9.27 -2.72 -15.78
N LEU A 383 -8.36 -1.85 -15.32
CA LEU A 383 -8.47 -0.40 -15.49
C LEU A 383 -8.63 0.03 -16.97
N TYR A 384 -8.01 -0.72 -17.88
CA TYR A 384 -7.97 -0.40 -19.31
C TYR A 384 -8.89 -1.28 -20.16
N SER A 385 -9.52 -2.29 -19.54
CA SER A 385 -10.41 -3.23 -20.19
C SER A 385 -11.72 -2.57 -20.64
N PRO A 386 -12.17 -2.78 -21.89
CA PRO A 386 -13.50 -2.41 -22.34
C PRO A 386 -14.61 -3.20 -21.64
N ARG A 387 -14.35 -4.44 -21.23
CA ARG A 387 -15.32 -5.29 -20.52
C ARG A 387 -15.63 -4.71 -19.14
N THR A 388 -14.59 -4.36 -18.39
CA THR A 388 -14.71 -3.78 -17.04
C THR A 388 -15.37 -2.40 -17.12
N ALA A 389 -14.94 -1.52 -18.04
CA ALA A 389 -15.60 -0.23 -18.26
C ALA A 389 -17.09 -0.36 -18.69
N ALA A 390 -17.46 -1.42 -19.39
CA ALA A 390 -18.86 -1.72 -19.73
C ALA A 390 -19.66 -2.17 -18.50
N MET A 391 -19.06 -2.98 -17.62
CA MET A 391 -19.65 -3.35 -16.32
C MET A 391 -19.87 -2.12 -15.43
N ASP A 392 -18.85 -1.27 -15.28
CA ASP A 392 -18.93 -0.05 -14.49
C ASP A 392 -20.03 0.89 -14.98
N PHE A 393 -20.17 1.02 -16.30
CA PHE A 393 -21.24 1.80 -16.90
C PHE A 393 -22.64 1.27 -16.52
N VAL A 394 -22.84 -0.05 -16.54
CA VAL A 394 -24.11 -0.67 -16.16
C VAL A 394 -24.38 -0.49 -14.66
N SER A 395 -23.38 -0.72 -13.83
CA SER A 395 -23.47 -0.55 -12.37
C SER A 395 -23.80 0.90 -12.01
N GLU A 396 -23.14 1.89 -12.60
CA GLU A 396 -23.41 3.31 -12.37
C GLU A 396 -24.80 3.73 -12.91
N LEU A 397 -25.22 3.21 -14.06
CA LEU A 397 -26.56 3.43 -14.62
C LEU A 397 -27.64 2.94 -13.67
N VAL A 398 -27.47 1.74 -13.10
CA VAL A 398 -28.39 1.15 -12.14
C VAL A 398 -28.36 1.90 -10.81
N ARG A 399 -27.17 2.27 -10.31
CA ARG A 399 -26.98 2.99 -9.05
C ARG A 399 -27.69 4.35 -9.05
N LYS A 400 -27.47 5.17 -10.09
CA LYS A 400 -28.01 6.54 -10.16
C LYS A 400 -29.38 6.64 -10.83
N ARG A 401 -29.72 5.75 -11.77
CA ARG A 401 -30.92 5.82 -12.63
C ARG A 401 -31.67 4.47 -12.73
N GLY A 402 -31.69 3.69 -11.66
CA GLY A 402 -32.21 2.31 -11.67
C GLY A 402 -33.72 2.12 -11.86
N LYS A 403 -34.59 3.12 -11.59
CA LYS A 403 -36.06 2.92 -11.53
C LYS A 403 -36.67 2.28 -12.79
N GLU A 404 -36.20 2.64 -13.97
CA GLU A 404 -36.67 2.07 -15.25
C GLU A 404 -35.59 1.22 -15.93
N ASN A 405 -34.33 1.65 -15.86
CA ASN A 405 -33.24 1.02 -16.60
C ASN A 405 -32.89 -0.37 -16.06
N LEU A 406 -33.00 -0.60 -14.74
CA LEU A 406 -32.75 -1.92 -14.16
C LEU A 406 -33.76 -2.94 -14.69
N HIS A 407 -35.05 -2.60 -14.70
CA HIS A 407 -36.09 -3.51 -15.21
C HIS A 407 -35.91 -3.81 -16.70
N LYS A 408 -35.62 -2.80 -17.51
CA LYS A 408 -35.34 -2.99 -18.94
C LYS A 408 -34.14 -3.92 -19.16
N PHE A 409 -33.05 -3.71 -18.43
CA PHE A 409 -31.83 -4.50 -18.57
C PHE A 409 -32.05 -5.94 -18.11
N ILE A 410 -32.64 -6.17 -16.93
CA ILE A 410 -32.95 -7.52 -16.44
C ILE A 410 -33.94 -8.24 -17.37
N SER A 411 -34.97 -7.55 -17.89
CA SER A 411 -35.90 -8.13 -18.86
C SER A 411 -35.18 -8.60 -20.14
N PHE A 412 -34.20 -7.83 -20.61
CA PHE A 412 -33.35 -8.24 -21.73
C PHE A 412 -32.50 -9.47 -21.39
N ILE A 413 -31.89 -9.52 -20.20
CA ILE A 413 -31.13 -10.69 -19.73
C ILE A 413 -32.02 -11.94 -19.65
N VAL A 414 -33.24 -11.83 -19.10
CA VAL A 414 -34.20 -12.94 -19.04
C VAL A 414 -34.60 -13.43 -20.44
N GLN A 415 -34.73 -12.53 -21.43
CA GLN A 415 -34.96 -12.93 -22.81
C GLN A 415 -33.79 -13.74 -23.39
N ILE A 416 -32.55 -13.43 -23.01
CA ILE A 416 -31.37 -14.21 -23.43
C ILE A 416 -31.39 -15.60 -22.82
N PHE A 417 -31.70 -15.72 -21.52
CA PHE A 417 -31.86 -17.02 -20.88
C PHE A 417 -32.96 -17.86 -21.52
N THR A 418 -34.11 -17.24 -21.83
CA THR A 418 -35.21 -17.93 -22.51
C THR A 418 -34.79 -18.44 -23.89
N ARG A 419 -34.11 -17.60 -24.69
CA ARG A 419 -33.58 -18.01 -26.01
C ARG A 419 -32.54 -19.12 -25.91
N TYR A 420 -31.72 -19.10 -24.87
CA TYR A 420 -30.73 -20.14 -24.62
C TYR A 420 -31.38 -21.48 -24.27
N ASP A 421 -32.44 -21.47 -23.44
CA ASP A 421 -33.17 -22.67 -23.04
C ASP A 421 -33.98 -23.26 -24.20
N GLU A 422 -34.53 -22.42 -25.09
CA GLU A 422 -35.28 -22.84 -26.28
C GLU A 422 -34.39 -23.31 -27.45
N ALA A 423 -33.11 -22.89 -27.49
CA ALA A 423 -32.20 -23.23 -28.57
C ALA A 423 -31.74 -24.69 -28.53
N ALA A 424 -31.67 -25.32 -29.71
CA ALA A 424 -31.05 -26.63 -29.87
C ALA A 424 -29.56 -26.58 -29.49
N VAL A 425 -29.01 -27.68 -28.98
CA VAL A 425 -27.62 -27.77 -28.47
C VAL A 425 -26.59 -27.21 -29.46
N GLU A 426 -26.77 -27.43 -30.76
CA GLU A 426 -25.84 -26.94 -31.81
C GLU A 426 -25.87 -25.42 -32.03
N TYR A 427 -26.96 -24.74 -31.68
CA TYR A 427 -27.16 -23.29 -31.91
C TYR A 427 -27.31 -22.52 -30.60
N LYS A 428 -26.92 -23.12 -29.47
CA LYS A 428 -27.00 -22.45 -28.18
C LYS A 428 -26.06 -21.24 -28.15
N PRO A 429 -26.57 -20.03 -27.78
CA PRO A 429 -25.76 -18.82 -27.75
C PRO A 429 -24.91 -18.77 -26.46
N TYR A 430 -23.92 -19.67 -26.35
CA TYR A 430 -23.08 -19.82 -25.14
C TYR A 430 -22.41 -18.51 -24.71
N ARG A 431 -21.84 -17.75 -25.65
CA ARG A 431 -21.20 -16.44 -25.40
C ARG A 431 -22.15 -15.38 -24.84
N GLN A 432 -23.40 -15.35 -25.32
CA GLN A 432 -24.39 -14.41 -24.81
C GLN A 432 -24.88 -14.83 -23.42
N LYS A 433 -24.96 -16.13 -23.15
CA LYS A 433 -25.28 -16.62 -21.80
C LYS A 433 -24.17 -16.24 -20.82
N ASP A 434 -22.91 -16.37 -21.21
CA ASP A 434 -21.76 -15.94 -20.40
C ASP A 434 -21.85 -14.44 -20.03
N GLY A 435 -22.02 -13.55 -21.02
CA GLY A 435 -22.19 -12.12 -20.77
C GLY A 435 -23.43 -11.78 -19.93
N ALA A 436 -24.50 -12.56 -20.05
CA ALA A 436 -25.70 -12.43 -19.22
C ALA A 436 -25.46 -12.83 -17.76
N LEU A 437 -24.68 -13.89 -17.52
CA LEU A 437 -24.26 -14.29 -16.17
C LEU A 437 -23.32 -13.25 -15.55
N LEU A 438 -22.36 -12.74 -16.33
CA LEU A 438 -21.47 -11.66 -15.92
C LEU A 438 -22.26 -10.41 -15.49
N ALA A 439 -23.25 -10.00 -16.29
CA ALA A 439 -24.11 -8.86 -15.98
C ALA A 439 -24.91 -9.03 -14.68
N ILE A 440 -25.38 -10.24 -14.38
CA ILE A 440 -26.08 -10.53 -13.12
C ILE A 440 -25.11 -10.54 -11.94
N GLY A 441 -23.91 -11.12 -12.09
CA GLY A 441 -22.90 -11.07 -11.04
C GLY A 441 -22.42 -9.64 -10.74
N ALA A 442 -22.20 -8.82 -11.77
CA ALA A 442 -21.81 -7.41 -11.61
C ALA A 442 -22.88 -6.56 -10.88
N LEU A 443 -24.16 -6.94 -10.98
CA LEU A 443 -25.28 -6.24 -10.34
C LEU A 443 -25.69 -6.86 -8.99
N CYS A 444 -24.86 -7.74 -8.44
CA CYS A 444 -25.13 -8.50 -7.21
C CYS A 444 -25.62 -7.62 -6.05
N ASP A 445 -24.90 -6.56 -5.71
CA ASP A 445 -25.21 -5.69 -4.57
C ASP A 445 -26.59 -5.03 -4.69
N LYS A 446 -26.96 -4.62 -5.91
CA LYS A 446 -28.26 -4.00 -6.16
C LYS A 446 -29.39 -5.02 -6.16
N LEU A 447 -29.16 -6.19 -6.77
CA LEU A 447 -30.18 -7.23 -6.92
C LEU A 447 -30.53 -7.86 -5.57
N LYS A 448 -29.56 -8.02 -4.66
CA LYS A 448 -29.78 -8.51 -3.28
C LYS A 448 -30.68 -7.57 -2.44
N GLN A 449 -30.71 -6.28 -2.78
CA GLN A 449 -31.46 -5.27 -2.03
C GLN A 449 -32.83 -4.91 -2.64
N THR A 450 -33.10 -5.27 -3.90
CA THR A 450 -34.26 -4.75 -4.66
C THR A 450 -35.34 -5.80 -4.90
N GLU A 451 -36.55 -5.60 -4.35
CA GLU A 451 -37.73 -6.43 -4.68
C GLU A 451 -38.35 -6.05 -6.05
N PRO A 452 -38.90 -7.00 -6.84
CA PRO A 452 -39.09 -8.43 -6.56
C PRO A 452 -37.87 -9.31 -6.93
N TYR A 453 -36.73 -8.72 -7.29
CA TYR A 453 -35.59 -9.50 -7.78
C TYR A 453 -34.97 -10.36 -6.68
N LYS A 454 -34.81 -9.79 -5.48
CA LYS A 454 -34.29 -10.48 -4.29
C LYS A 454 -34.96 -11.84 -4.05
N SER A 455 -36.29 -11.89 -4.14
CA SER A 455 -37.08 -13.11 -3.90
C SER A 455 -36.96 -14.16 -5.02
N GLU A 456 -36.64 -13.76 -6.26
CA GLU A 456 -36.45 -14.69 -7.39
C GLU A 456 -34.97 -15.08 -7.63
N LEU A 457 -34.01 -14.53 -6.87
CA LEU A 457 -32.58 -14.81 -7.04
C LEU A 457 -32.25 -16.30 -6.88
N GLU A 458 -32.75 -16.95 -5.82
CA GLU A 458 -32.53 -18.38 -5.58
C GLU A 458 -33.02 -19.23 -6.76
N ARG A 459 -34.22 -18.91 -7.28
CA ARG A 459 -34.78 -19.61 -8.44
C ARG A 459 -33.94 -19.39 -9.69
N MET A 460 -33.42 -18.18 -9.89
CA MET A 460 -32.53 -17.86 -11.01
C MET A 460 -31.23 -18.67 -10.94
N LEU A 461 -30.62 -18.79 -9.76
CA LEU A 461 -29.43 -19.63 -9.56
C LEU A 461 -29.72 -21.10 -9.89
N VAL A 462 -30.81 -21.66 -9.36
CA VAL A 462 -31.18 -23.06 -9.59
C VAL A 462 -31.50 -23.35 -11.06
N GLN A 463 -32.17 -22.42 -11.75
CA GLN A 463 -32.62 -22.63 -13.12
C GLN A 463 -31.52 -22.36 -14.15
N HIS A 464 -30.71 -21.32 -13.97
CA HIS A 464 -29.81 -20.84 -15.02
C HIS A 464 -28.32 -20.98 -14.70
N VAL A 465 -27.92 -21.07 -13.43
CA VAL A 465 -26.51 -21.17 -13.00
C VAL A 465 -26.13 -22.62 -12.68
N PHE A 466 -26.88 -23.31 -11.83
CA PHE A 466 -26.54 -24.67 -11.39
C PHE A 466 -26.40 -25.70 -12.53
N PRO A 467 -27.23 -25.67 -13.60
CA PRO A 467 -27.06 -26.61 -14.71
C PRO A 467 -25.77 -26.38 -15.50
N GLU A 468 -25.22 -25.17 -15.48
CA GLU A 468 -24.05 -24.82 -16.29
C GLU A 468 -22.75 -25.38 -15.72
N PHE A 469 -22.68 -25.76 -14.43
CA PHE A 469 -21.56 -26.52 -13.87
C PHE A 469 -21.31 -27.86 -14.58
N SER A 470 -22.31 -28.41 -15.27
CA SER A 470 -22.19 -29.63 -16.08
C SER A 470 -22.17 -29.36 -17.60
N SER A 471 -21.96 -28.10 -18.00
CA SER A 471 -21.92 -27.70 -19.40
C SER A 471 -20.68 -28.26 -20.12
N SER A 472 -20.81 -28.58 -21.40
CA SER A 472 -19.68 -29.01 -22.24
C SER A 472 -18.67 -27.88 -22.53
N VAL A 473 -19.03 -26.63 -22.18
CA VAL A 473 -18.28 -25.42 -22.51
C VAL A 473 -17.59 -24.88 -21.25
N GLY A 474 -16.26 -24.74 -21.30
CA GLY A 474 -15.42 -24.34 -20.17
C GLY A 474 -15.73 -22.97 -19.58
N HIS A 475 -15.77 -21.94 -20.41
CA HIS A 475 -16.02 -20.57 -19.95
C HIS A 475 -17.36 -20.42 -19.20
N LEU A 476 -18.38 -21.21 -19.56
CA LEU A 476 -19.65 -21.23 -18.83
C LEU A 476 -19.56 -21.94 -17.47
N ARG A 477 -18.74 -23.00 -17.35
CA ARG A 477 -18.50 -23.65 -16.05
C ARG A 477 -17.78 -22.69 -15.10
N ALA A 478 -16.74 -22.01 -15.60
CA ALA A 478 -16.01 -20.97 -14.86
C ALA A 478 -16.96 -19.83 -14.43
N LYS A 479 -17.72 -19.26 -15.37
CA LYS A 479 -18.67 -18.18 -15.05
C LYS A 479 -19.76 -18.61 -14.07
N ALA A 480 -20.22 -19.86 -14.14
CA ALA A 480 -21.18 -20.40 -13.18
C ALA A 480 -20.60 -20.47 -11.76
N ALA A 481 -19.33 -20.88 -11.62
CA ALA A 481 -18.62 -20.86 -10.34
C ALA A 481 -18.49 -19.42 -9.80
N TRP A 482 -18.03 -18.49 -10.64
CA TRP A 482 -17.89 -17.08 -10.26
C TRP A 482 -19.23 -16.46 -9.79
N VAL A 483 -20.32 -16.61 -10.56
CA VAL A 483 -21.64 -16.10 -10.15
C VAL A 483 -22.14 -16.79 -8.87
N ALA A 484 -21.90 -18.09 -8.71
CA ALA A 484 -22.28 -18.78 -7.49
C ALA A 484 -21.58 -18.19 -6.25
N GLY A 485 -20.29 -17.85 -6.35
CA GLY A 485 -19.54 -17.17 -5.29
C GLY A 485 -20.12 -15.80 -4.93
N GLN A 486 -20.41 -14.96 -5.93
CA GLN A 486 -20.99 -13.62 -5.71
C GLN A 486 -22.30 -13.64 -4.92
N TYR A 487 -23.12 -14.68 -5.12
CA TYR A 487 -24.40 -14.85 -4.43
C TYR A 487 -24.33 -15.80 -3.22
N ALA A 488 -23.14 -16.17 -2.72
CA ALA A 488 -23.01 -17.07 -1.57
C ALA A 488 -23.74 -16.57 -0.30
N HIS A 489 -23.73 -15.25 -0.06
CA HIS A 489 -24.33 -14.62 1.13
C HIS A 489 -25.85 -14.33 1.00
N ILE A 490 -26.55 -14.83 -0.02
CA ILE A 490 -28.02 -14.65 -0.06
C ILE A 490 -28.73 -15.53 0.96
N ASN A 491 -29.92 -15.11 1.39
CA ASN A 491 -30.79 -15.94 2.20
C ASN A 491 -31.43 -17.04 1.33
N PHE A 492 -30.88 -18.25 1.37
CA PHE A 492 -31.46 -19.41 0.72
C PHE A 492 -32.71 -19.88 1.46
N SER A 493 -33.84 -19.98 0.76
CA SER A 493 -35.09 -20.50 1.30
C SER A 493 -35.01 -22.01 1.53
N ASP A 494 -34.31 -22.74 0.64
CA ASP A 494 -34.00 -24.16 0.81
C ASP A 494 -32.50 -24.35 1.12
N PRO A 495 -32.15 -24.82 2.33
CA PRO A 495 -30.76 -25.15 2.68
C PRO A 495 -30.12 -26.15 1.70
N ASN A 496 -30.90 -27.03 1.06
CA ASN A 496 -30.36 -27.97 0.08
C ASN A 496 -29.84 -27.27 -1.19
N ASN A 497 -30.36 -26.09 -1.54
CA ASN A 497 -29.85 -25.32 -2.67
C ASN A 497 -28.46 -24.74 -2.36
N PHE A 498 -28.24 -24.27 -1.12
CA PHE A 498 -26.91 -23.88 -0.65
C PHE A 498 -25.92 -25.04 -0.71
N ARG A 499 -26.30 -26.21 -0.16
CA ARG A 499 -25.49 -27.44 -0.23
C ARG A 499 -25.16 -27.85 -1.65
N ARG A 500 -26.15 -27.79 -2.54
CA ARG A 500 -25.97 -28.12 -3.95
C ARG A 500 -24.99 -27.15 -4.63
N ALA A 501 -25.09 -25.85 -4.34
CA ALA A 501 -24.15 -24.86 -4.86
C ALA A 501 -22.73 -25.14 -4.37
N LEU A 502 -22.55 -25.36 -3.06
CA LEU A 502 -21.27 -25.71 -2.46
C LEU A 502 -20.68 -26.98 -3.07
N HIS A 503 -21.47 -28.05 -3.24
CA HIS A 503 -21.00 -29.27 -3.90
C HIS A 503 -20.62 -29.05 -5.37
N CYS A 504 -21.34 -28.19 -6.11
CA CYS A 504 -20.98 -27.84 -7.48
C CYS A 504 -19.64 -27.09 -7.53
N VAL A 505 -19.42 -26.12 -6.64
CA VAL A 505 -18.15 -25.37 -6.52
C VAL A 505 -17.00 -26.29 -6.16
N VAL A 506 -17.18 -27.16 -5.17
CA VAL A 506 -16.18 -28.18 -4.78
C VAL A 506 -15.87 -29.15 -5.93
N ALA A 507 -16.87 -29.55 -6.71
CA ALA A 507 -16.64 -30.38 -7.89
C ALA A 507 -15.85 -29.63 -8.98
N GLY A 508 -16.07 -28.32 -9.13
CA GLY A 508 -15.36 -27.46 -10.07
C GLY A 508 -13.86 -27.32 -9.80
N MET A 509 -13.41 -27.50 -8.54
CA MET A 509 -11.98 -27.57 -8.21
C MET A 509 -11.25 -28.75 -8.88
N ARG A 510 -11.99 -29.77 -9.33
CA ARG A 510 -11.45 -30.96 -10.02
C ARG A 510 -11.69 -30.93 -11.53
N ASP A 511 -12.06 -29.77 -12.08
CA ASP A 511 -12.31 -29.62 -13.51
C ASP A 511 -11.01 -29.77 -14.34
N PRO A 512 -11.05 -30.37 -15.54
CA PRO A 512 -9.88 -30.44 -16.41
C PRO A 512 -9.37 -29.07 -16.87
N GLU A 513 -10.22 -28.04 -16.95
CA GLU A 513 -9.82 -26.72 -17.42
C GLU A 513 -9.37 -25.83 -16.25
N LEU A 514 -8.19 -25.22 -16.40
CA LEU A 514 -7.57 -24.41 -15.36
C LEU A 514 -8.42 -23.23 -14.89
N PRO A 515 -9.02 -22.40 -15.77
CA PRO A 515 -9.79 -21.24 -15.31
C PRO A 515 -11.03 -21.63 -14.49
N VAL A 516 -11.62 -22.80 -14.76
CA VAL A 516 -12.75 -23.33 -13.98
C VAL A 516 -12.31 -23.69 -12.56
N ARG A 517 -11.13 -24.29 -12.39
CA ARG A 517 -10.57 -24.62 -11.08
C ARG A 517 -10.32 -23.35 -10.26
N VAL A 518 -9.77 -22.31 -10.87
CA VAL A 518 -9.47 -21.03 -10.20
C VAL A 518 -10.76 -20.32 -9.76
N ASP A 519 -11.72 -20.10 -10.66
CA ASP A 519 -13.01 -19.46 -10.33
C ASP A 519 -13.76 -20.23 -9.24
N SER A 520 -13.63 -21.57 -9.22
CA SER A 520 -14.23 -22.42 -8.18
C SER A 520 -13.57 -22.24 -6.82
N VAL A 521 -12.26 -22.04 -6.76
CA VAL A 521 -11.57 -21.76 -5.49
C VAL A 521 -11.99 -20.41 -4.94
N PHE A 522 -12.05 -19.36 -5.77
CA PHE A 522 -12.49 -18.05 -5.30
C PHE A 522 -13.94 -18.05 -4.85
N ALA A 523 -14.81 -18.79 -5.56
CA ALA A 523 -16.18 -18.97 -5.11
C ALA A 523 -16.25 -19.72 -3.78
N LEU A 524 -15.39 -20.73 -3.55
CA LEU A 524 -15.35 -21.49 -2.30
C LEU A 524 -15.10 -20.57 -1.10
N ARG A 525 -14.22 -19.56 -1.22
CA ARG A 525 -13.98 -18.55 -0.18
C ARG A 525 -15.29 -17.95 0.33
N SER A 526 -16.09 -17.37 -0.57
CA SER A 526 -17.37 -16.73 -0.21
C SER A 526 -18.37 -17.71 0.42
N TYR A 527 -18.37 -18.97 -0.02
CA TYR A 527 -19.22 -20.00 0.60
C TYR A 527 -18.74 -20.41 2.00
N VAL A 528 -17.43 -20.47 2.24
CA VAL A 528 -16.84 -20.75 3.56
C VAL A 528 -17.15 -19.61 4.53
N GLU A 529 -17.01 -18.36 4.09
CA GLU A 529 -17.38 -17.17 4.87
C GLU A 529 -18.88 -17.12 5.20
N ALA A 530 -19.74 -17.49 4.24
CA ALA A 530 -21.19 -17.53 4.42
C ALA A 530 -21.69 -18.75 5.22
N CYS A 531 -20.84 -19.77 5.44
CA CYS A 531 -21.25 -21.03 6.05
C CYS A 531 -21.44 -20.87 7.56
N LYS A 532 -22.68 -21.03 8.04
CA LYS A 532 -22.98 -21.03 9.49
C LYS A 532 -22.68 -22.37 10.17
N ASP A 533 -22.69 -23.47 9.41
CA ASP A 533 -22.49 -24.83 9.93
C ASP A 533 -21.33 -25.51 9.20
N LEU A 534 -20.18 -25.56 9.86
CA LEU A 534 -18.93 -26.09 9.32
C LEU A 534 -18.92 -27.63 9.21
N ASP A 535 -19.92 -28.33 9.78
CA ASP A 535 -19.99 -29.81 9.78
C ASP A 535 -20.04 -30.45 8.39
N GLU A 536 -20.47 -29.70 7.38
CA GLU A 536 -20.60 -30.19 6.01
C GLU A 536 -19.29 -30.15 5.23
N ILE A 537 -18.41 -29.19 5.57
CA ILE A 537 -17.11 -28.99 4.91
C ILE A 537 -16.02 -29.81 5.63
N ARG A 538 -16.14 -30.01 6.95
CA ARG A 538 -15.20 -30.79 7.77
C ARG A 538 -14.78 -32.15 7.14
N PRO A 539 -15.69 -33.00 6.61
CA PRO A 539 -15.32 -34.31 6.05
C PRO A 539 -14.55 -34.23 4.72
N ILE A 540 -14.73 -33.14 3.98
CA ILE A 540 -14.13 -32.92 2.66
C ILE A 540 -12.90 -32.03 2.71
N LEU A 541 -12.66 -31.31 3.81
CA LEU A 541 -11.52 -30.41 4.02
C LEU A 541 -10.16 -31.00 3.60
N PRO A 542 -9.81 -32.26 3.92
CA PRO A 542 -8.51 -32.81 3.53
C PRO A 542 -8.35 -32.94 2.01
N GLN A 543 -9.45 -33.27 1.31
CA GLN A 543 -9.46 -33.37 -0.15
C GLN A 543 -9.45 -31.98 -0.81
N LEU A 544 -10.09 -30.98 -0.18
CA LEU A 544 -10.07 -29.60 -0.65
C LEU A 544 -8.66 -29.03 -0.59
N LEU A 545 -7.97 -29.20 0.55
CA LEU A 545 -6.60 -28.75 0.74
C LEU A 545 -5.63 -29.39 -0.27
N ASP A 546 -5.74 -30.70 -0.55
CA ASP A 546 -4.88 -31.38 -1.54
C ASP A 546 -5.06 -30.81 -2.97
N GLU A 547 -6.31 -30.60 -3.42
CA GLU A 547 -6.57 -30.01 -4.74
C GLU A 547 -6.13 -28.54 -4.80
N PHE A 548 -6.31 -27.81 -3.70
CA PHE A 548 -5.87 -26.44 -3.58
C PHE A 548 -4.33 -26.30 -3.68
N PHE A 549 -3.56 -27.20 -3.06
CA PHE A 549 -2.09 -27.20 -3.19
C PHE A 549 -1.61 -27.53 -4.59
N LYS A 550 -2.31 -28.42 -5.32
CA LYS A 550 -2.00 -28.67 -6.73
C LYS A 550 -2.17 -27.39 -7.54
N LEU A 551 -3.27 -26.67 -7.32
CA LEU A 551 -3.55 -25.42 -8.03
C LEU A 551 -2.53 -24.33 -7.70
N MET A 552 -2.15 -24.16 -6.43
CA MET A 552 -1.13 -23.18 -6.01
C MET A 552 0.25 -23.46 -6.64
N ASN A 553 0.59 -24.73 -6.88
CA ASN A 553 1.84 -25.07 -7.56
C ASN A 553 1.80 -24.80 -9.07
N GLU A 554 0.61 -24.85 -9.68
CA GLU A 554 0.35 -24.65 -11.11
C GLU A 554 0.14 -23.18 -11.49
N VAL A 555 -0.47 -22.37 -10.62
CA VAL A 555 -0.82 -20.97 -10.86
C VAL A 555 -0.27 -20.09 -9.75
N GLU A 556 0.45 -19.04 -10.17
CA GLU A 556 0.95 -17.99 -9.28
C GLU A 556 -0.11 -16.87 -9.24
N ASN A 557 -1.02 -16.95 -8.25
CA ASN A 557 -2.09 -15.96 -8.05
C ASN A 557 -2.29 -15.71 -6.54
N GLU A 558 -2.36 -14.44 -6.15
CA GLU A 558 -2.48 -13.97 -4.77
C GLU A 558 -3.84 -14.28 -4.12
N ASP A 559 -4.94 -14.17 -4.89
CA ASP A 559 -6.29 -14.47 -4.43
C ASP A 559 -6.45 -15.93 -3.98
N LEU A 560 -5.61 -16.82 -4.52
CA LEU A 560 -5.53 -18.19 -4.02
C LEU A 560 -5.03 -18.15 -2.58
N VAL A 561 -3.92 -17.51 -2.30
CA VAL A 561 -3.35 -17.48 -0.94
C VAL A 561 -4.32 -16.87 0.07
N PHE A 562 -5.01 -15.78 -0.28
CA PHE A 562 -6.06 -15.20 0.57
C PHE A 562 -7.22 -16.17 0.83
N THR A 563 -7.61 -16.98 -0.16
CA THR A 563 -8.63 -18.02 0.04
C THR A 563 -8.17 -19.07 1.05
N LEU A 564 -6.87 -19.43 1.06
CA LEU A 564 -6.33 -20.37 2.05
C LEU A 564 -6.41 -19.78 3.45
N GLU A 565 -6.01 -18.53 3.60
CA GLU A 565 -6.03 -17.79 4.86
C GLU A 565 -7.43 -17.82 5.49
N THR A 566 -8.47 -17.49 4.72
CA THR A 566 -9.87 -17.55 5.17
C THR A 566 -10.30 -18.96 5.58
N ILE A 567 -9.87 -19.99 4.86
CA ILE A 567 -10.16 -21.39 5.23
C ILE A 567 -9.42 -21.77 6.52
N VAL A 568 -8.16 -21.36 6.69
CA VAL A 568 -7.39 -21.63 7.91
C VAL A 568 -8.04 -20.98 9.12
N ASP A 569 -8.42 -19.70 9.00
CA ASP A 569 -9.09 -18.94 10.06
C ASP A 569 -10.38 -19.64 10.53
N LYS A 570 -11.24 -20.06 9.60
CA LYS A 570 -12.51 -20.73 9.95
C LYS A 570 -12.38 -22.16 10.50
N PHE A 571 -11.31 -22.89 10.18
CA PHE A 571 -11.13 -24.31 10.54
C PHE A 571 -9.94 -24.56 11.49
N GLY A 572 -9.56 -23.56 12.30
CA GLY A 572 -8.32 -23.57 13.08
C GLY A 572 -8.07 -24.83 13.94
N GLU A 573 -9.08 -25.34 14.65
CA GLU A 573 -8.90 -26.55 15.49
C GLU A 573 -8.66 -27.81 14.65
N GLU A 574 -9.34 -27.94 13.51
CA GLU A 574 -9.21 -29.06 12.59
C GLU A 574 -7.97 -28.97 11.69
N MET A 575 -7.32 -27.81 11.62
CA MET A 575 -6.05 -27.61 10.91
C MET A 575 -4.85 -28.25 11.62
N SER A 576 -4.96 -28.56 12.92
CA SER A 576 -3.88 -29.14 13.73
C SER A 576 -3.11 -30.31 13.07
N PRO A 577 -3.77 -31.33 12.47
CA PRO A 577 -3.06 -32.45 11.82
C PRO A 577 -2.37 -32.07 10.50
N TYR A 578 -2.79 -30.96 9.87
CA TYR A 578 -2.32 -30.52 8.57
C TYR A 578 -1.30 -29.38 8.67
N ALA A 579 -1.28 -28.61 9.76
CA ALA A 579 -0.47 -27.42 9.98
C ALA A 579 0.99 -27.58 9.52
N LEU A 580 1.64 -28.70 9.88
CA LEU A 580 3.01 -28.97 9.44
C LEU A 580 3.13 -29.07 7.91
N GLY A 581 2.22 -29.81 7.26
CA GLY A 581 2.20 -29.94 5.80
C GLY A 581 1.85 -28.63 5.11
N LEU A 582 0.94 -27.83 5.71
CA LEU A 582 0.57 -26.50 5.23
C LEU A 582 1.79 -25.57 5.24
N CYS A 583 2.50 -25.45 6.37
CA CYS A 583 3.70 -24.64 6.48
C CYS A 583 4.81 -25.12 5.53
N GLN A 584 4.95 -26.43 5.30
CA GLN A 584 5.92 -26.97 4.35
C GLN A 584 5.60 -26.60 2.90
N ASN A 585 4.35 -26.69 2.49
CA ASN A 585 3.92 -26.32 1.14
C ASN A 585 4.01 -24.81 0.92
N LEU A 586 3.57 -24.01 1.88
CA LEU A 586 3.67 -22.54 1.83
C LEU A 586 5.12 -22.07 1.84
N ALA A 587 5.99 -22.68 2.65
CA ALA A 587 7.42 -22.40 2.61
C ALA A 587 8.04 -22.76 1.26
N ALA A 588 7.63 -23.87 0.63
CA ALA A 588 8.10 -24.25 -0.69
C ALA A 588 7.60 -23.28 -1.78
N ALA A 589 6.34 -22.85 -1.69
CA ALA A 589 5.76 -21.83 -2.57
C ALA A 589 6.50 -20.50 -2.42
N PHE A 590 6.76 -20.06 -1.19
CA PHE A 590 7.57 -18.89 -0.88
C PHE A 590 8.95 -18.94 -1.57
N TRP A 591 9.69 -20.05 -1.41
CA TRP A 591 10.99 -20.19 -2.07
C TRP A 591 10.91 -20.20 -3.59
N LYS A 592 9.84 -20.76 -4.16
CA LYS A 592 9.60 -20.73 -5.61
C LYS A 592 9.37 -19.29 -6.07
N CYS A 593 8.47 -18.55 -5.41
CA CYS A 593 8.20 -17.14 -5.72
C CYS A 593 9.47 -16.29 -5.63
N MET A 594 10.27 -16.46 -4.58
CA MET A 594 11.54 -15.75 -4.42
C MET A 594 12.55 -16.09 -5.53
N SER A 595 12.63 -17.36 -5.95
CA SER A 595 13.54 -17.75 -7.04
C SER A 595 13.11 -17.20 -8.40
N THR A 596 11.81 -17.00 -8.61
CA THR A 596 11.27 -16.37 -9.82
C THR A 596 11.53 -14.86 -9.81
N ALA A 597 11.33 -14.20 -8.66
CA ALA A 597 11.68 -12.78 -8.47
C ALA A 597 13.18 -12.52 -8.73
N GLU A 598 14.08 -13.32 -8.16
CA GLU A 598 15.53 -13.20 -8.38
C GLU A 598 15.97 -13.45 -9.84
N ALA A 599 15.14 -14.13 -10.65
CA ALA A 599 15.47 -14.47 -12.04
C ALA A 599 14.98 -13.42 -13.06
N ASN A 600 14.01 -12.58 -12.68
CA ASN A 600 13.43 -11.56 -13.53
C ASN A 600 14.04 -10.19 -13.18
N ASP A 601 15.10 -9.80 -13.90
CA ASP A 601 15.77 -8.48 -13.80
C ASP A 601 14.91 -7.31 -14.37
N GLU A 602 13.65 -7.58 -14.74
CA GLU A 602 12.68 -6.61 -15.27
C GLU A 602 11.63 -6.38 -14.17
N GLY A 603 11.60 -5.16 -13.61
CA GLY A 603 10.92 -4.77 -12.34
C GLY A 603 9.39 -4.86 -12.26
N ASP A 604 8.77 -5.89 -12.84
CA ASP A 604 7.44 -6.36 -12.45
C ASP A 604 7.64 -7.54 -11.48
N ASP A 605 7.34 -7.35 -10.19
CA ASP A 605 7.53 -8.39 -9.16
C ASP A 605 6.20 -8.99 -8.60
N PRO A 606 5.37 -9.67 -9.42
CA PRO A 606 4.25 -10.49 -8.92
C PRO A 606 4.70 -11.54 -7.90
N GLY A 607 5.97 -11.95 -7.95
CA GLY A 607 6.54 -12.93 -7.02
C GLY A 607 6.64 -12.41 -5.58
N ALA A 608 6.90 -11.11 -5.39
CA ALA A 608 7.08 -10.51 -4.07
C ALA A 608 5.76 -10.47 -3.28
N LEU A 609 4.66 -10.05 -3.91
CA LEU A 609 3.36 -9.97 -3.25
C LEU A 609 2.77 -11.35 -2.97
N ALA A 610 2.97 -12.31 -3.88
CA ALA A 610 2.65 -13.72 -3.63
C ALA A 610 3.48 -14.30 -2.46
N ALA A 611 4.75 -13.88 -2.32
CA ALA A 611 5.60 -14.28 -1.20
C ALA A 611 5.11 -13.69 0.14
N VAL A 612 4.68 -12.42 0.17
CA VAL A 612 4.02 -11.79 1.33
C VAL A 612 2.78 -12.57 1.72
N GLY A 613 1.89 -12.89 0.77
CA GLY A 613 0.70 -13.69 1.01
C GLY A 613 1.04 -15.05 1.63
N CYS A 614 2.08 -15.72 1.16
CA CYS A 614 2.51 -17.01 1.72
C CYS A 614 2.92 -16.89 3.19
N LEU A 615 3.61 -15.81 3.57
CA LEU A 615 4.02 -15.56 4.95
C LEU A 615 2.83 -15.21 5.85
N ARG A 616 1.88 -14.39 5.36
CA ARG A 616 0.63 -14.10 6.10
C ARG A 616 -0.19 -15.36 6.35
N ALA A 617 -0.36 -16.21 5.33
CA ALA A 617 -1.02 -17.48 5.52
C ALA A 617 -0.28 -18.38 6.54
N ILE A 618 1.06 -18.31 6.61
CA ILE A 618 1.83 -18.99 7.67
C ILE A 618 1.53 -18.36 9.04
N SER A 619 1.51 -17.03 9.18
CA SER A 619 1.13 -16.32 10.40
C SER A 619 -0.26 -16.75 10.90
N THR A 620 -1.29 -16.75 10.05
CA THR A 620 -2.64 -17.21 10.40
C THR A 620 -2.68 -18.68 10.82
N ILE A 621 -1.87 -19.54 10.17
CA ILE A 621 -1.74 -20.94 10.61
C ILE A 621 -1.15 -20.99 12.03
N LEU A 622 -0.09 -20.22 12.31
CA LEU A 622 0.56 -20.17 13.62
C LEU A 622 -0.40 -19.64 14.71
N GLU A 623 -1.19 -18.63 14.41
CA GLU A 623 -2.23 -18.10 15.30
C GLU A 623 -3.32 -19.14 15.59
N SER A 624 -3.81 -19.83 14.55
CA SER A 624 -4.86 -20.85 14.70
C SER A 624 -4.43 -22.04 15.58
N ILE A 625 -3.12 -22.33 15.64
CA ILE A 625 -2.55 -23.40 16.47
C ILE A 625 -1.96 -22.88 17.79
N SER A 626 -2.19 -21.61 18.17
CA SER A 626 -1.73 -20.99 19.42
C SER A 626 -2.02 -21.83 20.67
N ARG A 627 -3.16 -22.54 20.69
CA ARG A 627 -3.58 -23.45 21.77
C ARG A 627 -2.81 -24.78 21.83
N LEU A 628 -1.97 -25.08 20.84
CA LEU A 628 -1.21 -26.32 20.71
C LEU A 628 0.32 -26.10 20.64
N PRO A 629 0.96 -25.67 21.75
CA PRO A 629 2.39 -25.34 21.79
C PRO A 629 3.36 -26.40 21.23
N HIS A 630 3.01 -27.69 21.36
CA HIS A 630 3.87 -28.80 20.92
C HIS A 630 4.09 -28.85 19.39
N LEU A 631 3.20 -28.26 18.59
CA LEU A 631 3.31 -28.24 17.12
C LEU A 631 4.39 -27.27 16.62
N PHE A 632 4.62 -26.17 17.34
CA PHE A 632 5.63 -25.16 16.99
C PHE A 632 7.03 -25.77 16.86
N VAL A 633 7.38 -26.75 17.72
CA VAL A 633 8.66 -27.47 17.67
C VAL A 633 8.82 -28.27 16.37
N HIS A 634 7.72 -28.76 15.79
CA HIS A 634 7.74 -29.50 14.53
C HIS A 634 7.78 -28.59 13.30
N ILE A 635 7.20 -27.38 13.41
CA ILE A 635 7.15 -26.38 12.34
C ILE A 635 8.45 -25.58 12.25
N GLU A 636 9.14 -25.36 13.38
CA GLU A 636 10.39 -24.59 13.48
C GLU A 636 11.42 -24.91 12.38
N PRO A 637 11.78 -26.20 12.11
CA PRO A 637 12.81 -26.51 11.11
C PRO A 637 12.42 -26.12 9.68
N THR A 638 11.13 -25.99 9.39
CA THR A 638 10.60 -25.57 8.08
C THR A 638 10.69 -24.07 7.90
N LEU A 639 10.35 -23.28 8.93
CA LEU A 639 10.30 -21.81 8.84
C LEU A 639 11.65 -21.14 9.15
N LEU A 640 12.51 -21.79 9.94
CA LEU A 640 13.79 -21.22 10.35
C LEU A 640 14.71 -20.79 9.18
N PRO A 641 14.83 -21.53 8.06
CA PRO A 641 15.60 -21.08 6.91
C PRO A 641 15.06 -19.78 6.30
N ILE A 642 13.73 -19.61 6.27
CA ILE A 642 13.08 -18.39 5.77
C ILE A 642 13.42 -17.23 6.69
N MET A 643 13.18 -17.40 8.00
CA MET A 643 13.50 -16.37 9.01
C MET A 643 14.98 -15.95 8.96
N ARG A 644 15.92 -16.90 8.83
CA ARG A 644 17.35 -16.58 8.76
C ARG A 644 17.74 -15.76 7.52
N ARG A 645 17.13 -16.03 6.37
CA ARG A 645 17.47 -15.32 5.14
C ARG A 645 16.79 -13.96 5.08
N MET A 646 15.50 -13.91 5.43
CA MET A 646 14.67 -12.72 5.26
C MET A 646 14.86 -11.68 6.36
N LEU A 647 15.48 -12.02 7.50
CA LEU A 647 15.94 -11.02 8.48
C LEU A 647 17.21 -10.27 8.06
N THR A 648 17.65 -10.40 6.81
CA THR A 648 18.80 -9.67 6.24
C THR A 648 18.32 -8.66 5.20
N THR A 649 19.25 -7.94 4.56
CA THR A 649 18.93 -7.03 3.45
C THR A 649 18.20 -7.70 2.28
N ASP A 650 18.27 -9.03 2.17
CA ASP A 650 17.55 -9.78 1.14
C ASP A 650 16.02 -9.80 1.35
N GLY A 651 15.52 -9.48 2.55
CA GLY A 651 14.11 -9.62 2.91
C GLY A 651 13.42 -8.31 3.31
N GLN A 652 13.90 -7.15 2.85
CA GLN A 652 13.35 -5.85 3.24
C GLN A 652 11.83 -5.73 2.98
N GLU A 653 11.34 -6.32 1.89
CA GLU A 653 9.93 -6.25 1.49
C GLU A 653 8.99 -7.13 2.31
N VAL A 654 9.51 -8.18 2.95
CA VAL A 654 8.74 -9.19 3.72
C VAL A 654 9.11 -9.18 5.20
N PHE A 655 9.85 -8.17 5.65
CA PHE A 655 10.49 -8.15 6.95
C PHE A 655 9.49 -8.16 8.11
N GLU A 656 8.37 -7.45 7.94
CA GLU A 656 7.30 -7.36 8.94
C GLU A 656 6.61 -8.71 9.16
N GLU A 657 6.19 -9.38 8.08
CA GLU A 657 5.57 -10.70 8.14
C GLU A 657 6.53 -11.75 8.75
N VAL A 658 7.83 -11.64 8.46
CA VAL A 658 8.83 -12.53 9.06
C VAL A 658 8.99 -12.28 10.55
N LEU A 659 8.98 -11.02 10.99
CA LEU A 659 9.04 -10.69 12.42
C LEU A 659 7.80 -11.16 13.17
N GLU A 660 6.62 -11.08 12.56
CA GLU A 660 5.38 -11.63 13.10
C GLU A 660 5.49 -13.16 13.33
N ILE A 661 6.00 -13.89 12.33
CA ILE A 661 6.29 -15.33 12.47
C ILE A 661 7.28 -15.58 13.61
N VAL A 662 8.35 -14.78 13.73
CA VAL A 662 9.32 -14.91 14.84
C VAL A 662 8.63 -14.66 16.18
N SER A 663 7.73 -13.67 16.28
CA SER A 663 6.94 -13.37 17.47
C SER A 663 6.09 -14.56 17.89
N TYR A 664 5.31 -15.16 16.99
CA TYR A 664 4.52 -16.36 17.29
C TYR A 664 5.39 -17.55 17.71
N MET A 665 6.48 -17.80 16.99
CA MET A 665 7.42 -18.89 17.31
C MET A 665 8.09 -18.69 18.66
N THR A 666 8.36 -17.45 19.06
CA THR A 666 8.99 -17.12 20.35
C THR A 666 8.01 -17.02 21.51
N PHE A 667 6.73 -16.71 21.25
CA PHE A 667 5.69 -16.56 22.28
C PHE A 667 4.95 -17.88 22.58
N PHE A 668 4.49 -18.61 21.56
CA PHE A 668 3.65 -19.81 21.76
C PHE A 668 4.46 -21.10 21.95
N SER A 669 5.72 -21.16 21.48
CA SER A 669 6.55 -22.35 21.66
C SER A 669 6.80 -22.65 23.14
N PRO A 670 6.79 -23.92 23.62
CA PRO A 670 7.04 -24.26 25.03
C PRO A 670 8.41 -23.80 25.53
N THR A 671 9.41 -23.82 24.66
CA THR A 671 10.78 -23.42 24.96
C THR A 671 11.43 -22.84 23.71
N ILE A 672 12.14 -21.73 23.86
CA ILE A 672 12.90 -21.13 22.75
C ILE A 672 14.15 -21.98 22.48
N SER A 673 14.27 -22.49 21.25
CA SER A 673 15.39 -23.34 20.85
C SER A 673 16.70 -22.53 20.68
N LEU A 674 17.84 -23.21 20.73
CA LEU A 674 19.14 -22.59 20.42
C LEU A 674 19.23 -22.13 18.96
N GLU A 675 18.45 -22.74 18.07
CA GLU A 675 18.43 -22.35 16.66
C GLU A 675 17.66 -21.04 16.46
N MET A 676 16.57 -20.81 17.20
CA MET A 676 15.87 -19.53 17.22
C MET A 676 16.77 -18.41 17.75
N TRP A 677 17.58 -18.66 18.78
CA TRP A 677 18.59 -17.72 19.27
C TRP A 677 19.66 -17.29 18.24
N SER A 678 19.76 -17.99 17.09
CA SER A 678 20.60 -17.56 15.96
C SER A 678 20.02 -16.39 15.17
N LEU A 679 18.75 -16.06 15.34
CA LEU A 679 18.07 -14.94 14.69
C LEU A 679 18.35 -13.61 15.40
N TRP A 680 18.67 -13.64 16.70
CA TRP A 680 18.94 -12.44 17.49
C TRP A 680 20.04 -11.53 16.88
N PRO A 681 21.22 -12.04 16.49
CA PRO A 681 22.24 -11.21 15.86
C PRO A 681 21.77 -10.56 14.56
N LEU A 682 20.92 -11.24 13.78
CA LEU A 682 20.38 -10.72 12.52
C LEU A 682 19.44 -9.54 12.77
N MET A 683 18.52 -9.67 13.72
CA MET A 683 17.63 -8.56 14.11
C MET A 683 18.42 -7.35 14.64
N MET A 684 19.49 -7.59 15.41
CA MET A 684 20.35 -6.53 15.92
C MET A 684 21.16 -5.83 14.82
N GLU A 685 21.62 -6.57 13.81
CA GLU A 685 22.34 -6.04 12.65
C GLU A 685 21.39 -5.26 11.73
N ALA A 686 20.20 -5.80 11.45
CA ALA A 686 19.17 -5.12 10.66
C ALA A 686 18.78 -3.77 11.29
N LEU A 687 18.51 -3.76 12.60
CA LEU A 687 18.14 -2.55 13.34
C LEU A 687 19.27 -1.49 13.35
N ALA A 688 20.54 -1.92 13.29
CA ALA A 688 21.69 -1.02 13.29
C ALA A 688 22.02 -0.43 11.91
N ASP A 689 21.59 -1.07 10.81
CA ASP A 689 22.00 -0.72 9.45
C ASP A 689 20.87 -0.04 8.65
N TRP A 690 19.67 -0.63 8.61
CA TRP A 690 18.59 -0.17 7.72
C TRP A 690 17.16 -0.28 8.28
N ALA A 691 16.90 -1.12 9.31
CA ALA A 691 15.55 -1.50 9.74
C ALA A 691 15.05 -0.73 10.98
N ILE A 692 15.43 0.54 11.14
CA ILE A 692 15.04 1.34 12.32
C ILE A 692 13.53 1.58 12.38
N ASP A 693 12.89 1.75 11.23
CA ASP A 693 11.44 1.95 11.13
C ASP A 693 10.64 0.72 11.59
N PHE A 694 11.25 -0.47 11.56
CA PHE A 694 10.66 -1.74 12.00
C PHE A 694 10.94 -2.07 13.46
N PHE A 695 11.51 -1.13 14.23
CA PHE A 695 11.83 -1.37 15.62
C PHE A 695 10.63 -1.77 16.50
N PRO A 696 9.40 -1.22 16.31
CA PRO A 696 8.21 -1.72 17.00
C PRO A 696 7.95 -3.21 16.74
N ASN A 697 8.09 -3.69 15.51
CA ASN A 697 7.90 -5.11 15.19
C ASN A 697 9.04 -5.98 15.75
N ILE A 698 10.28 -5.46 15.83
CA ILE A 698 11.43 -6.16 16.43
C ILE A 698 11.33 -6.22 17.96
N LEU A 699 10.66 -5.25 18.59
CA LEU A 699 10.48 -5.21 20.05
C LEU A 699 9.85 -6.50 20.59
N VAL A 700 8.77 -6.97 19.96
CA VAL A 700 7.99 -8.13 20.39
C VAL A 700 8.85 -9.40 20.50
N PRO A 701 9.57 -9.86 19.45
CA PRO A 701 10.39 -11.05 19.57
C PRO A 701 11.55 -10.86 20.55
N LEU A 702 12.14 -9.65 20.63
CA LEU A 702 13.21 -9.36 21.59
C LEU A 702 12.72 -9.44 23.04
N ASP A 703 11.52 -8.96 23.34
CA ASP A 703 10.89 -9.17 24.65
C ASP A 703 10.74 -10.66 24.94
N ASN A 704 10.14 -11.43 24.03
CA ASN A 704 9.93 -12.87 24.20
C ASN A 704 11.23 -13.63 24.55
N TYR A 705 12.36 -13.28 23.90
CA TYR A 705 13.67 -13.85 24.23
C TYR A 705 14.12 -13.54 25.67
N ILE A 706 13.84 -12.33 26.18
CA ILE A 706 14.23 -11.88 27.52
C ILE A 706 13.26 -12.40 28.59
N SER A 707 11.96 -12.26 28.38
CA SER A 707 10.90 -12.62 29.34
C SER A 707 10.78 -14.14 29.50
N ARG A 708 10.76 -14.90 28.39
CA ARG A 708 10.55 -16.37 28.44
C ARG A 708 11.83 -17.17 28.59
N SER A 709 12.97 -16.63 28.14
CA SER A 709 14.28 -17.32 28.16
C SER A 709 15.36 -16.52 28.91
N THR A 710 14.97 -15.86 30.00
CA THR A 710 15.85 -15.01 30.84
C THR A 710 17.14 -15.70 31.26
N ALA A 711 17.08 -16.97 31.65
CA ALA A 711 18.26 -17.73 32.08
C ALA A 711 19.31 -17.86 30.95
N HIS A 712 18.87 -18.05 29.70
CA HIS A 712 19.79 -18.13 28.57
C HIS A 712 20.36 -16.75 28.22
N PHE A 713 19.52 -15.71 28.20
CA PHE A 713 19.93 -14.32 28.01
C PHE A 713 21.02 -13.89 29.01
N LEU A 714 20.91 -14.32 30.27
CA LEU A 714 21.86 -13.98 31.32
C LEU A 714 23.16 -14.80 31.28
N THR A 715 23.08 -16.08 30.90
CA THR A 715 24.23 -17.00 30.98
C THR A 715 25.06 -17.08 29.70
N CYS A 716 24.48 -16.78 28.54
CA CYS A 716 25.20 -16.87 27.27
C CYS A 716 26.23 -15.73 27.13
N LYS A 717 27.47 -16.10 26.78
CA LYS A 717 28.59 -15.16 26.59
C LYS A 717 29.17 -15.18 25.18
N LYS A 718 28.65 -16.05 24.30
CA LYS A 718 29.06 -16.19 22.90
C LYS A 718 27.86 -16.58 22.04
N PRO A 719 27.14 -15.61 21.45
CA PRO A 719 27.30 -14.15 21.60
C PRO A 719 26.87 -13.66 22.99
N ASP A 720 27.38 -12.51 23.44
CA ASP A 720 26.91 -11.87 24.68
C ASP A 720 25.68 -11.01 24.35
N TYR A 721 24.49 -11.57 24.59
CA TYR A 721 23.22 -10.93 24.26
C TYR A 721 22.97 -9.63 25.04
N GLN A 722 23.44 -9.56 26.29
CA GLN A 722 23.34 -8.34 27.09
C GLN A 722 24.18 -7.20 26.48
N GLN A 723 25.41 -7.51 26.09
CA GLN A 723 26.28 -6.53 25.43
C GLN A 723 25.74 -6.12 24.06
N SER A 724 25.17 -7.07 23.31
CA SER A 724 24.53 -6.80 22.01
C SER A 724 23.37 -5.82 22.16
N LEU A 725 22.46 -6.08 23.11
CA LEU A 725 21.32 -5.22 23.39
C LEU A 725 21.76 -3.83 23.83
N TRP A 726 22.76 -3.75 24.72
CA TRP A 726 23.33 -2.47 25.14
C TRP A 726 23.90 -1.68 23.95
N ASN A 727 24.73 -2.31 23.11
CA ASN A 727 25.35 -1.63 21.98
C ASN A 727 24.28 -1.02 21.06
N MET A 728 23.25 -1.81 20.75
CA MET A 728 22.11 -1.36 19.96
C MET A 728 21.43 -0.16 20.64
N ILE A 729 20.93 -0.33 21.87
CA ILE A 729 20.13 0.71 22.55
C ILE A 729 20.95 1.98 22.72
N SER A 730 22.24 1.85 23.03
CA SER A 730 23.15 2.98 23.15
C SER A 730 23.36 3.72 21.83
N SER A 731 23.32 3.02 20.69
CA SER A 731 23.44 3.63 19.36
C SER A 731 22.18 4.43 19.02
N VAL A 732 20.99 3.81 19.15
CA VAL A 732 19.70 4.43 18.79
C VAL A 732 19.37 5.61 19.70
N VAL A 733 19.50 5.44 21.02
CA VAL A 733 19.15 6.50 21.98
C VAL A 733 20.14 7.67 21.93
N ALA A 734 21.41 7.44 21.57
CA ALA A 734 22.41 8.50 21.49
C ALA A 734 22.42 9.25 20.15
N ASP A 735 21.80 8.70 19.09
CA ASP A 735 21.77 9.33 17.77
C ASP A 735 20.96 10.64 17.81
N ASN A 736 21.52 11.68 17.21
CA ASN A 736 20.89 13.01 17.14
C ASN A 736 20.01 13.17 15.89
N ASN A 737 20.13 12.28 14.91
CA ASN A 737 19.41 12.36 13.66
C ASN A 737 18.11 11.56 13.67
N LEU A 738 17.94 10.64 14.63
CA LEU A 738 16.72 9.84 14.77
C LEU A 738 15.60 10.64 15.44
N GLU A 739 14.40 10.50 14.90
CA GLU A 739 13.21 11.17 15.40
C GLU A 739 12.77 10.55 16.73
N ASP A 740 11.97 11.29 17.50
CA ASP A 740 11.48 10.79 18.79
C ASP A 740 10.54 9.58 18.62
N GLY A 741 9.92 9.35 17.45
CA GLY A 741 9.06 8.19 17.18
C GLY A 741 9.84 6.87 17.08
N ASP A 742 10.92 6.86 16.32
CA ASP A 742 11.75 5.66 16.06
C ASP A 742 12.44 5.12 17.33
N ILE A 743 12.51 5.94 18.38
CA ILE A 743 13.21 5.63 19.63
C ILE A 743 12.27 5.03 20.67
N GLU A 744 10.94 5.17 20.51
CA GLU A 744 9.94 4.72 21.49
C GLU A 744 10.08 3.24 21.92
N PRO A 745 10.47 2.29 21.05
CA PRO A 745 10.69 0.89 21.46
C PRO A 745 11.91 0.68 22.37
N ALA A 746 12.93 1.55 22.31
CA ALA A 746 14.15 1.37 23.11
C ALA A 746 13.89 1.47 24.63
N PRO A 747 13.17 2.48 25.15
CA PRO A 747 12.72 2.50 26.54
C PRO A 747 11.92 1.27 26.94
N LYS A 748 11.00 0.78 26.09
CA LYS A 748 10.20 -0.44 26.36
C LYS A 748 11.12 -1.66 26.59
N LEU A 749 12.16 -1.86 25.75
CA LEU A 749 13.15 -2.93 25.96
C LEU A 749 13.95 -2.79 27.27
N ILE A 750 14.30 -1.57 27.69
CA ILE A 750 15.00 -1.37 28.97
C ILE A 750 14.08 -1.78 30.14
N GLN A 751 12.79 -1.46 30.06
CA GLN A 751 11.80 -1.87 31.05
C GLN A 751 11.74 -3.40 31.14
N VAL A 752 11.60 -4.10 30.01
CA VAL A 752 11.61 -5.58 29.94
C VAL A 752 12.81 -6.17 30.68
N VAL A 753 14.02 -5.62 30.46
CA VAL A 753 15.24 -6.09 31.14
C VAL A 753 15.16 -5.90 32.66
N PHE A 754 14.73 -4.73 33.13
CA PHE A 754 14.64 -4.46 34.57
C PHE A 754 13.53 -5.27 35.26
N GLN A 755 12.41 -5.49 34.59
CA GLN A 755 11.28 -6.22 35.14
C GLN A 755 11.58 -7.73 35.24
N ASN A 756 12.19 -8.32 34.21
CA ASN A 756 12.48 -9.76 34.16
C ASN A 756 13.80 -10.16 34.83
N CYS A 757 14.84 -9.31 34.81
CA CYS A 757 16.18 -9.66 35.29
C CYS A 757 16.49 -9.15 36.71
N LYS A 758 15.48 -8.98 37.57
CA LYS A 758 15.61 -8.34 38.89
C LYS A 758 16.76 -8.93 39.73
N GLY A 759 17.70 -8.07 40.12
CA GLY A 759 18.88 -8.41 40.94
C GLY A 759 20.03 -9.11 40.21
N GLN A 760 19.95 -9.29 38.88
CA GLN A 760 20.94 -10.04 38.10
C GLN A 760 21.72 -9.16 37.10
N VAL A 761 21.30 -7.92 36.87
CA VAL A 761 21.85 -6.97 35.87
C VAL A 761 22.32 -5.65 36.47
N ASP A 762 22.76 -5.64 37.75
CA ASP A 762 23.19 -4.44 38.48
C ASP A 762 24.23 -3.58 37.74
N HIS A 763 25.12 -4.23 36.97
CA HIS A 763 26.16 -3.57 36.19
C HIS A 763 25.62 -2.75 35.00
N TRP A 764 24.42 -3.04 34.51
CA TRP A 764 23.75 -2.33 33.42
C TRP A 764 22.87 -1.17 33.89
N VAL A 765 22.56 -1.08 35.19
CA VAL A 765 21.69 -0.02 35.74
C VAL A 765 22.27 1.38 35.52
N GLU A 766 23.57 1.59 35.79
CA GLU A 766 24.21 2.90 35.55
C GLU A 766 24.26 3.29 34.07
N PRO A 767 24.70 2.41 33.14
CA PRO A 767 24.65 2.66 31.70
C PRO A 767 23.25 3.05 31.18
N TYR A 768 22.21 2.26 31.47
CA TYR A 768 20.85 2.52 30.99
C TYR A 768 20.27 3.82 31.55
N LEU A 769 20.43 4.08 32.85
CA LEU A 769 19.98 5.34 33.45
C LEU A 769 20.68 6.55 32.83
N ARG A 770 21.97 6.46 32.50
CA ARG A 770 22.72 7.57 31.92
C ARG A 770 22.16 7.98 30.55
N ILE A 771 21.98 7.02 29.63
CA ILE A 771 21.47 7.32 28.29
C ILE A 771 20.01 7.78 28.32
N THR A 772 19.19 7.19 29.21
CA THR A 772 17.79 7.56 29.41
C THR A 772 17.67 9.04 29.81
N ILE A 773 18.47 9.48 30.77
CA ILE A 773 18.46 10.86 31.27
C ILE A 773 19.02 11.83 30.23
N GLU A 774 20.04 11.41 29.48
CA GLU A 774 20.58 12.23 28.39
C GLU A 774 19.55 12.47 27.29
N ARG A 775 18.79 11.44 26.90
CA ARG A 775 17.69 11.58 25.92
C ARG A 775 16.51 12.36 26.49
N LEU A 776 16.14 12.14 27.76
CA LEU A 776 15.03 12.84 28.43
C LEU A 776 15.18 14.37 28.39
N ARG A 777 16.41 14.88 28.40
CA ARG A 777 16.71 16.31 28.28
C ARG A 777 16.55 16.88 26.87
N ARG A 778 16.55 16.02 25.85
CA ARG A 778 16.53 16.40 24.42
C ARG A 778 15.15 16.25 23.81
N THR A 779 14.41 15.21 24.20
CA THR A 779 13.09 14.89 23.67
C THR A 779 12.09 16.03 23.87
N GLU A 780 11.29 16.29 22.85
CA GLU A 780 10.20 17.27 22.92
C GLU A 780 8.84 16.58 23.10
N LYS A 781 8.65 15.41 22.49
CA LYS A 781 7.40 14.62 22.53
C LYS A 781 7.01 14.20 23.97
N PRO A 782 5.76 14.48 24.42
CA PRO A 782 5.30 14.10 25.76
C PRO A 782 5.29 12.58 26.02
N TYR A 783 4.98 11.78 25.00
CA TYR A 783 4.88 10.32 25.14
C TYR A 783 6.23 9.67 25.43
N LEU A 784 7.26 9.95 24.61
CA LEU A 784 8.62 9.46 24.85
C LEU A 784 9.18 9.95 26.21
N LYS A 785 8.83 11.16 26.67
CA LYS A 785 9.17 11.61 28.03
C LYS A 785 8.54 10.73 29.11
N CYS A 786 7.29 10.29 28.93
CA CYS A 786 6.64 9.37 29.85
C CYS A 786 7.42 8.05 29.89
N LEU A 787 7.70 7.43 28.74
CA LEU A 787 8.43 6.17 28.65
C LEU A 787 9.83 6.23 29.30
N LEU A 788 10.58 7.32 29.06
CA LEU A 788 11.90 7.52 29.67
C LEU A 788 11.82 7.69 31.20
N VAL A 789 10.75 8.31 31.70
CA VAL A 789 10.51 8.41 33.15
C VAL A 789 10.06 7.06 33.73
N VAL A 790 9.29 6.26 32.99
CA VAL A 790 8.92 4.90 33.37
C VAL A 790 10.17 4.02 33.53
N VAL A 791 11.18 4.15 32.64
CA VAL A 791 12.48 3.47 32.81
C VAL A 791 13.16 3.84 34.15
N VAL A 792 13.07 5.11 34.59
CA VAL A 792 13.59 5.53 35.90
C VAL A 792 12.78 4.90 37.04
N ALA A 793 11.45 4.83 36.89
CA ALA A 793 10.58 4.17 37.86
C ALA A 793 10.89 2.67 37.99
N ASP A 794 11.12 1.97 36.87
CA ASP A 794 11.54 0.57 36.86
C ASP A 794 12.91 0.35 37.49
N ALA A 795 13.88 1.24 37.24
CA ALA A 795 15.18 1.15 37.91
C ALA A 795 15.06 1.32 39.44
N LEU A 796 14.15 2.18 39.90
CA LEU A 796 13.84 2.35 41.33
C LEU A 796 13.14 1.13 41.92
N TYR A 797 12.23 0.50 41.16
CA TYR A 797 11.57 -0.74 41.57
C TYR A 797 12.54 -1.94 41.58
N TYR A 798 13.49 -1.97 40.63
CA TYR A 798 14.53 -2.99 40.49
C TYR A 798 15.44 -2.99 41.73
N ASN A 799 16.06 -1.84 42.05
CA ASN A 799 16.90 -1.66 43.23
C ASN A 799 16.94 -0.18 43.65
N PRO A 800 16.12 0.24 44.64
CA PRO A 800 15.93 1.65 44.95
C PRO A 800 17.20 2.32 45.49
N SER A 801 18.01 1.60 46.28
CA SER A 801 19.28 2.13 46.80
C SER A 801 20.32 2.31 45.70
N LEU A 802 20.46 1.34 44.79
CA LEU A 802 21.42 1.42 43.68
C LEU A 802 21.05 2.54 42.72
N ALA A 803 19.79 2.57 42.26
CA ALA A 803 19.31 3.57 41.31
C ALA A 803 19.41 5.00 41.88
N LEU A 804 19.00 5.21 43.12
CA LEU A 804 19.09 6.54 43.75
C LEU A 804 20.54 7.00 43.92
N ASN A 805 21.46 6.11 44.33
CA ASN A 805 22.88 6.43 44.42
C ASN A 805 23.48 6.81 43.07
N ILE A 806 23.07 6.15 41.98
CA ILE A 806 23.50 6.49 40.61
C ILE A 806 22.96 7.87 40.22
N LEU A 807 21.68 8.16 40.44
CA LEU A 807 21.07 9.46 40.15
C LEU A 807 21.75 10.61 40.94
N GLN A 808 22.13 10.34 42.19
CA GLN A 808 22.89 11.28 43.02
C GLN A 808 24.33 11.47 42.50
N LYS A 809 25.02 10.39 42.14
CA LYS A 809 26.37 10.42 41.56
C LYS A 809 26.41 11.22 40.24
N LEU A 810 25.36 11.14 39.44
CA LEU A 810 25.20 11.89 38.20
C LEU A 810 24.76 13.37 38.43
N ASN A 811 24.42 13.76 39.66
CA ASN A 811 23.88 15.08 40.02
C ASN A 811 22.56 15.43 39.31
N VAL A 812 21.72 14.43 39.00
CA VAL A 812 20.47 14.62 38.23
C VAL A 812 19.21 14.26 39.01
N ALA A 813 19.34 13.69 40.22
CA ALA A 813 18.20 13.25 41.03
C ALA A 813 17.12 14.33 41.19
N THR A 814 17.49 15.52 41.65
CA THR A 814 16.54 16.63 41.88
C THR A 814 15.84 17.08 40.60
N GLU A 815 16.55 17.10 39.47
CA GLU A 815 16.02 17.48 38.15
C GLU A 815 14.96 16.48 37.68
N VAL A 816 15.30 15.18 37.69
CA VAL A 816 14.43 14.10 37.23
C VAL A 816 13.17 13.99 38.09
N PHE A 817 13.30 14.03 39.41
CA PHE A 817 12.13 13.98 40.31
C PHE A 817 11.24 15.21 40.15
N ASN A 818 11.80 16.41 39.99
CA ASN A 818 10.99 17.60 39.77
C ASN A 818 10.20 17.53 38.45
N LEU A 819 10.85 17.08 37.37
CA LEU A 819 10.20 16.86 36.08
C LEU A 819 9.09 15.81 36.19
N TRP A 820 9.39 14.66 36.81
CA TRP A 820 8.42 13.59 37.00
C TRP A 820 7.20 14.06 37.80
N PHE A 821 7.39 14.73 38.93
CA PHE A 821 6.28 15.28 39.72
C PHE A 821 5.49 16.35 38.96
N GLN A 822 6.14 17.17 38.13
CA GLN A 822 5.44 18.13 37.29
C GLN A 822 4.56 17.43 36.25
N MET A 823 5.08 16.41 35.58
CA MET A 823 4.33 15.62 34.60
C MET A 823 3.12 14.92 35.22
N LEU A 824 3.26 14.39 36.44
CA LEU A 824 2.17 13.76 37.20
C LEU A 824 1.05 14.73 37.59
N GLN A 825 1.36 16.02 37.73
CA GLN A 825 0.39 17.07 38.12
C GLN A 825 -0.29 17.75 36.93
N GLN A 826 0.17 17.51 35.70
CA GLN A 826 -0.43 18.12 34.51
C GLN A 826 -1.75 17.41 34.14
N THR A 827 -2.82 18.20 33.99
CA THR A 827 -4.16 17.75 33.62
C THR A 827 -4.67 18.50 32.40
N LYS A 828 -5.34 17.81 31.47
CA LYS A 828 -6.08 18.40 30.34
C LYS A 828 -7.30 19.19 30.87
N LYS A 829 -7.92 20.01 30.01
CA LYS A 829 -9.12 20.81 30.36
C LYS A 829 -10.32 19.94 30.78
N SER A 830 -10.35 18.68 30.36
CA SER A 830 -11.35 17.67 30.72
C SER A 830 -11.19 17.13 32.15
N GLY A 831 -10.08 17.43 32.84
CA GLY A 831 -9.75 16.87 34.15
C GLY A 831 -8.92 15.57 34.10
N ALA A 832 -8.81 14.94 32.92
CA ALA A 832 -7.93 13.78 32.70
C ALA A 832 -6.45 14.18 32.77
N ARG A 833 -5.57 13.25 33.18
CA ARG A 833 -4.12 13.50 33.19
C ARG A 833 -3.58 13.58 31.76
N SER A 834 -2.65 14.52 31.53
CA SER A 834 -2.06 14.69 30.19
C SER A 834 -0.90 13.72 29.90
N ASN A 835 -0.29 13.14 30.94
CA ASN A 835 0.86 12.24 30.87
C ASN A 835 0.54 10.92 31.58
N PHE A 836 1.24 9.83 31.20
CA PHE A 836 1.03 8.47 31.69
C PHE A 836 -0.43 8.04 31.49
N LYS A 837 -0.88 7.97 30.22
CA LYS A 837 -2.26 7.59 29.86
C LYS A 837 -2.50 6.10 30.14
N ARG A 838 -1.54 5.24 29.78
CA ARG A 838 -1.61 3.77 29.89
C ARG A 838 -1.70 3.29 31.33
N GLU A 839 -2.42 2.18 31.54
CA GLU A 839 -2.57 1.54 32.84
C GLU A 839 -1.19 1.09 33.39
N GLN A 840 -0.41 0.41 32.55
CA GLN A 840 0.88 -0.16 32.94
C GLN A 840 1.89 0.92 33.36
N ASP A 841 1.95 2.04 32.64
CA ASP A 841 2.81 3.18 32.98
C ASP A 841 2.52 3.72 34.40
N LYS A 842 1.23 3.84 34.75
CA LYS A 842 0.81 4.30 36.08
C LYS A 842 1.17 3.26 37.15
N LYS A 843 1.00 1.97 36.87
CA LYS A 843 1.37 0.87 37.77
C LYS A 843 2.86 0.88 38.07
N VAL A 844 3.71 0.94 37.04
CA VAL A 844 5.18 1.00 37.20
C VAL A 844 5.59 2.26 37.98
N CYS A 845 4.99 3.41 37.71
CA CYS A 845 5.23 4.63 38.48
C CYS A 845 4.86 4.47 39.97
N CYS A 846 3.72 3.83 40.28
CA CYS A 846 3.31 3.53 41.65
C CYS A 846 4.34 2.66 42.37
N LEU A 847 4.80 1.59 41.72
CA LEU A 847 5.75 0.64 42.29
C LEU A 847 7.13 1.27 42.51
N GLY A 848 7.62 2.07 41.54
CA GLY A 848 8.88 2.79 41.63
C GLY A 848 8.90 3.81 42.78
N LEU A 849 7.86 4.64 42.91
CA LEU A 849 7.76 5.61 44.01
C LEU A 849 7.56 4.95 45.37
N THR A 850 6.75 3.89 45.43
CA THR A 850 6.55 3.12 46.67
C THR A 850 7.86 2.52 47.17
N SER A 851 8.71 2.05 46.26
CA SER A 851 10.01 1.43 46.60
C SER A 851 11.00 2.40 47.24
N LEU A 852 10.78 3.72 47.15
CA LEU A 852 11.59 4.75 47.81
C LEU A 852 11.24 4.97 49.29
N ILE A 853 10.00 4.66 49.69
CA ILE A 853 9.47 4.91 51.04
C ILE A 853 10.30 4.25 52.17
N PRO A 854 10.79 3.00 52.03
CA PRO A 854 11.52 2.33 53.11
C PRO A 854 13.01 2.73 53.18
N LEU A 855 13.52 3.56 52.26
CA LEU A 855 14.94 3.96 52.26
C LEU A 855 15.30 4.81 53.48
N PRO A 856 16.50 4.66 54.07
CA PRO A 856 16.93 5.39 55.28
C PRO A 856 17.05 6.90 55.06
N ALA A 857 17.01 7.68 56.16
CA ALA A 857 17.02 9.14 56.13
C ALA A 857 18.29 9.74 55.48
N ASP A 858 19.40 9.00 55.51
CA ASP A 858 20.66 9.37 54.87
C ASP A 858 20.56 9.39 53.33
N GLN A 859 19.65 8.58 52.76
CA GLN A 859 19.46 8.47 51.31
C GLN A 859 18.26 9.31 50.83
N LEU A 860 17.20 9.41 51.64
CA LEU A 860 15.99 10.17 51.30
C LEU A 860 15.58 11.14 52.43
N PRO A 861 15.83 12.47 52.27
CA PRO A 861 15.44 13.48 53.25
C PRO A 861 13.93 13.51 53.54
N GLY A 862 13.54 13.96 54.74
CA GLY A 862 12.15 13.99 55.17
C GLY A 862 11.20 14.79 54.26
N GLU A 863 11.66 15.93 53.72
CA GLU A 863 10.87 16.76 52.78
C GLU A 863 10.61 16.04 51.45
N ALA A 864 11.60 15.27 50.96
CA ALA A 864 11.45 14.49 49.73
C ALA A 864 10.53 13.28 49.93
N LEU A 865 10.61 12.64 51.11
CA LEU A 865 9.72 11.54 51.49
C LEU A 865 8.24 11.99 51.52
N GLU A 866 7.95 13.17 52.06
CA GLU A 866 6.58 13.70 52.07
C GLU A 866 6.03 13.89 50.65
N ARG A 867 6.84 14.46 49.75
CA ARG A 867 6.45 14.68 48.36
C ARG A 867 6.23 13.36 47.60
N VAL A 868 7.13 12.39 47.76
CA VAL A 868 6.99 11.03 47.19
C VAL A 868 5.71 10.38 47.71
N PHE A 869 5.43 10.47 49.01
CA PHE A 869 4.25 9.87 49.63
C PHE A 869 2.94 10.45 49.10
N LYS A 870 2.84 11.79 49.01
CA LYS A 870 1.68 12.48 48.43
C LYS A 870 1.44 12.08 46.98
N SER A 871 2.48 12.14 46.14
CA SER A 871 2.36 11.76 44.72
C SER A 871 2.03 10.29 44.49
N THR A 872 2.52 9.38 45.36
CA THR A 872 2.18 7.95 45.29
C THR A 872 0.70 7.72 45.58
N LEU A 873 0.12 8.41 46.58
CA LEU A 873 -1.30 8.31 46.89
C LEU A 873 -2.18 8.84 45.75
N ASP A 874 -1.82 9.98 45.17
CA ASP A 874 -2.56 10.55 44.02
C ASP A 874 -2.53 9.62 42.81
N LEU A 875 -1.40 8.95 42.56
CA LEU A 875 -1.25 7.97 41.50
C LEU A 875 -2.07 6.71 41.74
N LEU A 876 -2.06 6.16 42.97
CA LEU A 876 -2.85 4.97 43.32
C LEU A 876 -4.35 5.21 43.17
N VAL A 877 -4.83 6.42 43.51
CA VAL A 877 -6.24 6.79 43.29
C VAL A 877 -6.55 6.87 41.80
N ALA A 878 -5.71 7.56 41.01
CA ALA A 878 -5.92 7.66 39.58
C ALA A 878 -5.84 6.29 38.86
N TYR A 879 -5.00 5.38 39.34
CA TYR A 879 -4.94 4.00 38.86
C TYR A 879 -6.22 3.24 39.21
N LYS A 880 -6.72 3.39 40.44
CA LYS A 880 -8.00 2.78 40.87
C LYS A 880 -9.18 3.24 40.00
N ASP A 881 -9.26 4.53 39.72
CA ASP A 881 -10.37 5.10 38.95
C ASP A 881 -10.34 4.60 37.50
N GLN A 882 -9.15 4.49 36.89
CA GLN A 882 -8.99 3.95 35.54
C GLN A 882 -9.36 2.47 35.45
N VAL A 883 -8.86 1.62 36.36
CA VAL A 883 -9.20 0.17 36.37
C VAL A 883 -10.71 -0.06 36.55
N ALA A 884 -11.40 0.86 37.21
CA ALA A 884 -12.86 0.79 37.40
C ALA A 884 -13.66 1.37 36.22
N GLU A 885 -13.01 2.10 35.31
CA GLU A 885 -13.59 2.56 34.03
C GLU A 885 -13.42 1.46 32.99
N SER A 886 -12.20 0.90 32.82
CA SER A 886 -11.94 -0.21 31.89
C SER A 886 -12.81 -1.44 32.18
N ALA A 887 -12.95 -1.84 33.44
CA ALA A 887 -13.81 -2.97 33.79
C ALA A 887 -15.31 -2.76 33.49
N LYS A 888 -15.79 -1.51 33.36
CA LYS A 888 -17.18 -1.25 32.96
C LYS A 888 -17.36 -1.26 31.45
N GLU A 889 -16.32 -0.83 30.72
CA GLU A 889 -16.30 -0.90 29.26
C GLU A 889 -16.26 -2.38 28.83
N GLU A 890 -15.41 -3.21 29.46
CA GLU A 890 -15.39 -4.66 29.25
C GLU A 890 -16.75 -5.34 29.60
N ASP A 891 -17.38 -4.96 30.72
CA ASP A 891 -18.71 -5.48 31.10
C ASP A 891 -19.85 -5.03 30.13
N GLU A 892 -19.69 -3.91 29.44
CA GLU A 892 -20.62 -3.40 28.41
C GLU A 892 -20.39 -4.08 27.06
N GLU A 893 -19.14 -4.37 26.69
CA GLU A 893 -18.76 -5.11 25.48
C GLU A 893 -19.15 -6.59 25.55
N GLU A 894 -18.93 -7.30 26.67
CA GLU A 894 -19.40 -8.68 26.85
C GLU A 894 -20.94 -8.81 26.85
N GLY A 895 -21.66 -7.68 27.00
CA GLY A 895 -23.12 -7.61 26.97
C GLY A 895 -23.74 -7.42 25.59
N ASP A 896 -22.97 -6.96 24.60
CA ASP A 896 -23.43 -6.61 23.23
C ASP A 896 -22.91 -7.57 22.14
N ASP A 897 -22.15 -8.61 22.52
CA ASP A 897 -21.56 -9.63 21.63
C ASP A 897 -22.58 -10.50 20.83
N ASP A 898 -23.89 -10.28 21.01
CA ASP A 898 -24.94 -10.99 20.27
C ASP A 898 -25.68 -10.13 19.23
N ASP A 899 -25.44 -8.81 19.09
CA ASP A 899 -26.24 -7.95 18.18
C ASP A 899 -25.48 -6.89 17.33
N ASP A 900 -24.14 -6.81 17.34
CA ASP A 900 -23.39 -5.78 16.56
C ASP A 900 -22.60 -6.30 15.33
N MET A 901 -23.14 -7.30 14.63
CA MET A 901 -22.69 -7.71 13.28
C MET A 901 -23.54 -7.12 12.15
N GLU A 902 -23.99 -5.87 12.27
CA GLU A 902 -24.63 -5.10 11.19
C GLU A 902 -24.21 -3.63 11.18
N ASN A 903 -22.92 -3.32 10.99
CA ASN A 903 -22.54 -1.97 10.53
C ASN A 903 -21.25 -1.93 9.69
N PHE A 904 -21.19 -2.72 8.61
CA PHE A 904 -20.40 -2.33 7.44
C PHE A 904 -21.08 -1.14 6.76
N GLN A 905 -20.86 0.07 7.29
CA GLN A 905 -21.07 1.29 6.52
C GLN A 905 -19.83 1.50 5.66
N THR A 906 -20.05 1.35 4.36
CA THR A 906 -19.17 1.82 3.30
C THR A 906 -18.93 3.31 3.51
N ASP A 907 -17.78 3.68 4.06
CA ASP A 907 -17.28 5.05 3.93
C ASP A 907 -16.93 5.27 2.46
N ASP A 908 -17.88 5.92 1.77
CA ASP A 908 -17.71 6.53 0.46
C ASP A 908 -16.67 7.66 0.57
N ASP A 909 -15.36 7.33 0.57
CA ASP A 909 -14.31 8.29 0.24
C ASP A 909 -14.17 8.44 -1.29
N ASP A 910 -15.27 8.88 -1.88
CA ASP A 910 -15.42 9.18 -3.32
C ASP A 910 -14.82 10.58 -3.56
N GLY A 911 -13.48 10.71 -3.50
CA GLY A 911 -12.89 12.05 -3.39
C GLY A 911 -11.51 12.41 -3.95
N ASP A 912 -10.51 11.54 -4.20
CA ASP A 912 -9.26 12.05 -4.84
C ASP A 912 -8.32 11.04 -5.56
N ASP A 913 -8.60 9.73 -5.59
CA ASP A 913 -7.60 8.78 -6.11
C ASP A 913 -7.58 8.58 -7.63
N SER A 914 -8.64 9.00 -8.34
CA SER A 914 -8.75 8.83 -9.81
C SER A 914 -7.78 9.73 -10.59
N ASP A 915 -7.19 10.76 -9.96
CA ASP A 915 -6.57 11.86 -10.69
C ASP A 915 -5.07 11.70 -10.94
N LYS A 916 -4.41 10.71 -10.31
CA LYS A 916 -2.98 10.37 -10.48
C LYS A 916 -2.67 9.36 -11.60
N GLU A 917 -3.65 8.65 -12.15
CA GLU A 917 -3.43 7.48 -13.06
C GLU A 917 -3.56 7.77 -14.56
N MET A 918 -3.88 9.00 -14.95
CA MET A 918 -4.21 9.33 -16.34
C MET A 918 -2.98 9.73 -17.19
N GLY A 919 -1.76 9.54 -16.68
CA GLY A 919 -0.51 10.01 -17.28
C GLY A 919 0.42 8.95 -17.90
N ASP A 920 0.24 7.66 -17.61
CA ASP A 920 1.23 6.64 -17.95
C ASP A 920 0.92 5.97 -19.30
N ASP A 921 1.47 6.54 -20.37
CA ASP A 921 1.72 5.81 -21.62
C ASP A 921 3.08 5.10 -21.47
N ALA A 922 3.11 3.78 -21.70
CA ALA A 922 4.24 2.85 -21.64
C ALA A 922 5.42 3.13 -22.62
N GLU A 923 5.64 4.39 -23.03
CA GLU A 923 6.76 4.77 -23.92
C GLU A 923 8.05 5.15 -23.16
N ASP A 924 8.01 5.38 -21.83
CA ASP A 924 9.20 5.65 -21.00
C ASP A 924 9.20 4.74 -19.75
N GLY A 925 9.90 3.60 -19.85
CA GLY A 925 9.87 2.50 -18.86
C GLY A 925 10.52 2.75 -17.49
N ASP A 926 11.00 3.96 -17.16
CA ASP A 926 11.72 4.19 -15.90
C ASP A 926 10.89 4.97 -14.83
N GLU A 927 9.75 5.59 -15.18
CA GLU A 927 8.94 6.39 -14.23
C GLU A 927 7.63 5.71 -13.80
N ALA A 928 7.14 4.72 -14.56
CA ALA A 928 5.94 3.95 -14.22
C ALA A 928 6.17 3.02 -13.00
N ASP A 929 7.41 2.57 -12.79
CA ASP A 929 7.75 1.60 -11.74
C ASP A 929 7.75 2.21 -10.34
N SER A 930 8.15 3.48 -10.20
CA SER A 930 8.16 4.19 -8.91
C SER A 930 6.76 4.49 -8.37
N LEU A 931 5.79 4.73 -9.26
CA LEU A 931 4.39 4.99 -8.90
C LEU A 931 3.59 3.68 -8.73
N LYS A 932 3.92 2.62 -9.49
CA LYS A 932 3.44 1.25 -9.26
C LYS A 932 3.82 0.75 -7.85
N LEU A 933 5.08 0.89 -7.45
CA LEU A 933 5.58 0.49 -6.13
C LEU A 933 4.89 1.26 -4.99
N GLN A 934 4.72 2.58 -5.14
CA GLN A 934 4.02 3.38 -4.11
C GLN A 934 2.53 3.05 -4.00
N LYS A 935 1.86 2.68 -5.10
CA LYS A 935 0.44 2.31 -5.07
C LYS A 935 0.19 0.88 -4.60
N LEU A 936 1.05 -0.06 -4.94
CA LEU A 936 1.01 -1.42 -4.41
C LEU A 936 1.36 -1.42 -2.92
N ALA A 937 2.34 -0.61 -2.48
CA ALA A 937 2.61 -0.38 -1.07
C ALA A 937 1.44 0.31 -0.35
N ALA A 938 0.76 1.28 -0.99
CA ALA A 938 -0.43 1.93 -0.43
C ALA A 938 -1.64 0.98 -0.36
N ARG A 939 -1.80 0.05 -1.30
CA ARG A 939 -2.89 -0.94 -1.30
C ARG A 939 -2.62 -2.10 -0.35
N ALA A 940 -1.36 -2.49 -0.18
CA ALA A 940 -0.90 -3.38 0.88
C ALA A 940 -1.06 -2.73 2.28
N LYS A 941 -0.96 -1.39 2.36
CA LYS A 941 -1.32 -0.60 3.56
C LYS A 941 -2.84 -0.43 3.73
N ALA A 942 -3.63 -0.32 2.66
CA ALA A 942 -5.09 -0.14 2.74
C ALA A 942 -5.86 -1.37 3.24
N PHE A 943 -5.22 -2.54 3.28
CA PHE A 943 -5.74 -3.74 3.96
C PHE A 943 -5.22 -3.89 5.40
N ARG A 944 -4.37 -2.97 5.89
CA ARG A 944 -4.23 -2.76 7.33
C ARG A 944 -5.52 -2.08 7.79
N THR A 945 -6.20 -2.69 8.75
CA THR A 945 -7.12 -1.97 9.63
C THR A 945 -6.54 -0.60 9.94
N THR A 946 -7.37 0.43 9.74
CA THR A 946 -7.14 1.85 9.97
C THR A 946 -6.00 2.16 10.95
N GLU A 947 -4.84 2.49 10.40
CA GLU A 947 -3.87 3.37 11.06
C GLU A 947 -3.56 4.56 10.13
N SER A 948 -4.04 5.71 10.60
CA SER A 948 -3.63 7.10 10.31
C SER A 948 -3.81 7.66 8.89
N ASP A 949 -4.82 8.51 8.75
CA ASP A 949 -4.66 9.87 8.19
C ASP A 949 -5.76 10.79 8.76
N ASP A 950 -5.70 11.05 10.08
CA ASP A 950 -6.37 12.20 10.71
C ASP A 950 -5.52 12.67 11.91
N GLU A 951 -4.82 13.79 11.74
CA GLU A 951 -3.95 14.44 12.74
C GLU A 951 -4.69 15.02 13.98
N ASP A 952 -5.88 14.54 14.33
CA ASP A 952 -6.63 15.06 15.50
C ASP A 952 -7.43 14.00 16.32
N SER A 953 -7.28 12.69 16.06
CA SER A 953 -7.86 11.64 16.93
C SER A 953 -6.83 11.07 17.91
N ASP A 954 -6.65 11.77 19.03
CA ASP A 954 -5.69 11.46 20.11
C ASP A 954 -6.24 10.42 21.13
N ASP A 955 -7.27 9.65 20.74
CA ASP A 955 -8.10 8.80 21.62
C ASP A 955 -8.02 7.27 21.33
N ASP A 956 -7.33 6.80 20.28
CA ASP A 956 -7.01 5.37 20.14
C ASP A 956 -5.64 5.06 20.76
N PHE A 957 -5.63 4.78 22.06
CA PHE A 957 -4.51 4.10 22.74
C PHE A 957 -5.01 2.74 23.24
N SER A 958 -5.39 1.84 22.33
CA SER A 958 -5.66 0.42 22.64
C SER A 958 -4.41 -0.46 22.53
N ASP A 959 -3.23 0.14 22.52
CA ASP A 959 -1.95 -0.56 22.44
C ASP A 959 -1.50 -1.05 23.83
N ASP A 960 -2.39 -1.76 24.53
CA ASP A 960 -1.98 -2.71 25.56
C ASP A 960 -1.50 -3.98 24.86
N GLU A 961 -0.38 -3.85 24.14
CA GLU A 961 0.46 -4.99 23.73
C GLU A 961 0.56 -5.93 24.94
N GLU A 962 0.15 -7.20 24.77
CA GLU A 962 0.13 -8.28 25.78
C GLU A 962 1.55 -8.66 26.29
N LEU A 963 2.34 -7.68 26.73
CA LEU A 963 3.65 -7.82 27.34
C LEU A 963 3.47 -8.38 28.76
N GLN A 964 3.40 -9.70 28.89
CA GLN A 964 3.37 -10.36 30.20
C GLN A 964 4.67 -10.07 30.97
N SER A 965 4.55 -9.25 32.00
CA SER A 965 5.64 -8.88 32.89
C SER A 965 5.47 -9.51 34.27
N PRO A 966 6.57 -9.80 34.99
CA PRO A 966 6.49 -10.21 36.40
C PRO A 966 5.85 -9.15 37.33
N ILE A 967 5.70 -7.91 36.84
CA ILE A 967 5.00 -6.83 37.55
C ILE A 967 3.48 -7.00 37.48
N ASP A 968 2.95 -7.74 36.51
CA ASP A 968 1.51 -7.90 36.32
C ASP A 968 0.87 -8.60 37.52
N ASP A 969 1.55 -9.60 38.08
CA ASP A 969 1.16 -10.34 39.30
C ASP A 969 1.22 -9.49 40.60
N ILE A 970 1.80 -8.30 40.56
CA ILE A 970 2.01 -7.46 41.75
C ILE A 970 0.92 -6.39 41.82
N ASP A 971 0.05 -6.51 42.84
CA ASP A 971 -0.93 -5.47 43.13
C ASP A 971 -0.27 -4.24 43.78
N PRO A 972 -0.34 -3.05 43.15
CA PRO A 972 0.33 -1.86 43.65
C PRO A 972 -0.24 -1.32 44.98
N PHE A 973 -1.52 -1.56 45.29
CA PHE A 973 -2.12 -1.16 46.57
C PHE A 973 -1.61 -2.02 47.73
N VAL A 974 -1.54 -3.33 47.50
CA VAL A 974 -0.97 -4.28 48.46
C VAL A 974 0.50 -3.98 48.71
N PHE A 975 1.27 -3.75 47.65
CA PHE A 975 2.69 -3.41 47.74
C PHE A 975 2.92 -2.12 48.55
N PHE A 976 2.08 -1.10 48.35
CA PHE A 976 2.13 0.15 49.10
C PHE A 976 1.90 -0.04 50.61
N VAL A 977 0.83 -0.74 50.98
CA VAL A 977 0.49 -0.97 52.40
C VAL A 977 1.57 -1.79 53.10
N ASP A 978 2.09 -2.84 52.44
CA ASP A 978 3.11 -3.68 53.05
C ASP A 978 4.45 -2.93 53.16
N THR A 979 4.78 -2.05 52.22
CA THR A 979 5.94 -1.15 52.32
C THR A 979 5.82 -0.15 53.47
N ILE A 980 4.62 0.41 53.71
CA ILE A 980 4.38 1.27 54.87
C ILE A 980 4.56 0.51 56.19
N LYS A 981 4.07 -0.74 56.27
CA LYS A 981 4.28 -1.58 57.46
C LYS A 981 5.77 -1.83 57.72
N VAL A 982 6.55 -2.03 56.65
CA VAL A 982 8.02 -2.12 56.76
C VAL A 982 8.61 -0.84 57.32
N LEU A 983 8.23 0.34 56.80
CA LEU A 983 8.69 1.63 57.32
C LEU A 983 8.30 1.83 58.80
N GLN A 984 7.07 1.48 59.17
CA GLN A 984 6.58 1.58 60.56
C GLN A 984 7.38 0.67 61.50
N ALA A 985 7.79 -0.50 61.03
CA ALA A 985 8.61 -1.44 61.80
C ALA A 985 10.09 -1.02 61.88
N SER A 986 10.65 -0.47 60.80
CA SER A 986 12.07 -0.11 60.71
C SER A 986 12.40 1.26 61.33
N ASP A 987 11.52 2.26 61.16
CA ASP A 987 11.73 3.63 61.66
C ASP A 987 10.40 4.28 62.12
N PRO A 988 9.93 3.95 63.35
CA PRO A 988 8.65 4.44 63.87
C PRO A 988 8.59 5.97 64.03
N LEU A 989 9.72 6.62 64.32
CA LEU A 989 9.81 8.07 64.51
C LEU A 989 9.58 8.81 63.19
N ARG A 990 10.17 8.31 62.11
CA ARG A 990 10.00 8.89 60.78
C ARG A 990 8.59 8.71 60.24
N PHE A 991 7.97 7.56 60.49
CA PHE A 991 6.56 7.33 60.16
C PHE A 991 5.63 8.28 60.94
N GLN A 992 5.88 8.50 62.23
CA GLN A 992 5.11 9.46 63.04
C GLN A 992 5.24 10.89 62.51
N ASN A 993 6.46 11.32 62.14
CA ASN A 993 6.68 12.65 61.57
C ASN A 993 5.96 12.83 60.23
N LEU A 994 6.03 11.83 59.34
CA LEU A 994 5.31 11.85 58.05
C LEU A 994 3.79 11.95 58.27
N THR A 995 3.24 11.18 59.21
CA THR A 995 1.80 11.20 59.50
C THR A 995 1.34 12.54 60.06
N GLN A 996 2.19 13.22 60.85
CA GLN A 996 1.89 14.53 61.44
C GLN A 996 2.00 15.70 60.46
N THR A 997 2.87 15.60 59.44
CA THR A 997 3.02 16.67 58.43
C THR A 997 2.02 16.56 57.28
N LEU A 998 1.37 15.41 57.10
CA LEU A 998 0.34 15.21 56.07
C LEU A 998 -0.96 15.97 56.38
N ASP A 999 -1.48 16.67 55.38
CA ASP A 999 -2.77 17.35 55.44
C ASP A 999 -3.94 16.35 55.55
N PHE A 1000 -5.08 16.81 56.07
CA PHE A 1000 -6.28 15.98 56.29
C PHE A 1000 -6.76 15.24 55.03
N HIS A 1001 -6.60 15.86 53.85
CA HIS A 1001 -6.92 15.24 52.56
C HIS A 1001 -6.09 13.97 52.30
N TYR A 1002 -4.76 14.05 52.41
CA TYR A 1002 -3.87 12.89 52.18
C TYR A 1002 -3.97 11.84 53.28
N GLN A 1003 -4.30 12.22 54.51
CA GLN A 1003 -4.63 11.26 55.57
C GLN A 1003 -5.89 10.45 55.24
N ALA A 1004 -6.91 11.09 54.65
CA ALA A 1004 -8.12 10.41 54.19
C ALA A 1004 -7.82 9.48 53.00
N LEU A 1005 -7.03 9.93 52.02
CA LEU A 1005 -6.59 9.10 50.88
C LEU A 1005 -5.81 7.87 51.33
N ALA A 1006 -4.85 8.03 52.25
CA ALA A 1006 -4.07 6.92 52.79
C ALA A 1006 -4.96 5.86 53.47
N ASN A 1007 -5.97 6.28 54.24
CA ASN A 1007 -6.93 5.37 54.85
C ASN A 1007 -7.82 4.67 53.80
N GLY A 1008 -8.26 5.39 52.76
CA GLY A 1008 -9.04 4.82 51.66
C GLY A 1008 -8.26 3.78 50.84
N VAL A 1009 -7.00 4.08 50.52
CA VAL A 1009 -6.06 3.16 49.86
C VAL A 1009 -5.82 1.91 50.72
N ALA A 1010 -5.64 2.08 52.03
CA ALA A 1010 -5.44 0.94 52.94
C ALA A 1010 -6.67 0.02 53.02
N GLN A 1011 -7.88 0.57 53.01
CA GLN A 1011 -9.12 -0.23 52.96
C GLN A 1011 -9.26 -0.97 51.62
N HIS A 1012 -8.96 -0.29 50.50
CA HIS A 1012 -8.99 -0.91 49.18
C HIS A 1012 -7.97 -2.04 49.04
N ALA A 1013 -6.76 -1.86 49.56
CA ALA A 1013 -5.73 -2.90 49.56
C ALA A 1013 -6.16 -4.16 50.32
N GLU A 1014 -6.87 -4.02 51.45
CA GLU A 1014 -7.38 -5.17 52.20
C GLU A 1014 -8.47 -5.92 51.42
N GLN A 1015 -9.33 -5.19 50.69
CA GLN A 1015 -10.32 -5.78 49.79
C GLN A 1015 -9.63 -6.55 48.65
N ARG A 1016 -8.65 -5.94 47.97
CA ARG A 1016 -7.86 -6.59 46.92
C ARG A 1016 -7.12 -7.84 47.41
N LYS A 1017 -6.58 -7.84 48.64
CA LYS A 1017 -5.99 -9.05 49.25
C LYS A 1017 -6.99 -10.21 49.30
N THR A 1018 -8.22 -9.94 49.74
CA THR A 1018 -9.25 -10.97 49.81
C THR A 1018 -9.71 -11.46 48.44
N ASP A 1019 -9.70 -10.60 47.42
CA ASP A 1019 -10.11 -10.98 46.07
C ASP A 1019 -9.01 -11.78 45.36
N ILE A 1020 -7.73 -11.41 45.50
CA ILE A 1020 -6.58 -12.18 45.01
C ILE A 1020 -6.55 -13.59 45.63
N GLU A 1021 -6.89 -13.73 46.91
CA GLU A 1021 -7.00 -15.06 47.54
C GLU A 1021 -8.12 -15.92 46.95
N LYS A 1022 -9.27 -15.32 46.58
CA LYS A 1022 -10.35 -16.03 45.90
C LYS A 1022 -9.96 -16.43 44.48
N GLU A 1023 -9.33 -15.54 43.72
CA GLU A 1023 -8.84 -15.82 42.36
C GLU A 1023 -7.81 -16.96 42.37
N LYS A 1024 -6.89 -16.98 43.33
CA LYS A 1024 -5.93 -18.08 43.49
C LYS A 1024 -6.61 -19.41 43.82
N LEU A 1025 -7.68 -19.39 44.63
CA LEU A 1025 -8.46 -20.59 44.92
C LEU A 1025 -9.28 -21.06 43.70
N ALA A 1026 -9.79 -20.14 42.87
CA ALA A 1026 -10.49 -20.44 41.63
C ALA A 1026 -9.54 -21.04 40.56
N LYS A 1027 -8.40 -20.38 40.29
CA LYS A 1027 -7.36 -20.90 39.38
C LYS A 1027 -6.80 -22.25 39.84
N ALA A 1028 -6.65 -22.46 41.16
CA ALA A 1028 -6.26 -23.76 41.69
C ALA A 1028 -7.35 -24.83 41.48
N ALA A 1029 -8.63 -24.48 41.61
CA ALA A 1029 -9.73 -25.41 41.32
C ALA A 1029 -9.80 -25.78 39.83
N GLU A 1030 -9.65 -24.81 38.92
CA GLU A 1030 -9.59 -25.05 37.46
C GLU A 1030 -8.38 -25.90 37.06
N ALA A 1031 -7.19 -25.60 37.58
CA ALA A 1031 -5.99 -26.41 37.31
C ALA A 1031 -6.15 -27.87 37.80
N THR A 1032 -6.95 -28.09 38.86
CA THR A 1032 -7.26 -29.46 39.34
C THR A 1032 -8.29 -30.17 38.44
N VAL A 1033 -9.13 -29.43 37.74
CA VAL A 1033 -10.10 -29.96 36.76
C VAL A 1033 -9.44 -30.23 35.41
N VAL A 1034 -8.48 -29.41 34.98
CA VAL A 1034 -7.71 -29.60 33.72
C VAL A 1034 -6.68 -30.73 33.85
N ALA A 1035 -6.18 -31.01 35.06
CA ALA A 1035 -5.27 -32.13 35.34
C ALA A 1035 -5.99 -33.48 35.58
N ALA A 1036 -7.33 -33.49 35.63
CA ALA A 1036 -8.17 -34.68 35.80
C ALA A 1036 -8.81 -35.08 34.47
#